data_AF-A0A3D6DYG3-F1
#
_entry.id   AF-A0A3D6DYG3-F1
#
_cell.length_a   1.000
_cell.length_b   1.000
_cell.length_c   1.000
_cell.angle_alpha   90.00
_cell.angle_beta   90.00
_cell.angle_gamma   90.00
#
_symmetry.space_group_name_H-M   'P 1'
#
loop_
_entity.id
_entity.type
_entity.pdbx_description
1 polymer ?
#
loop_
_entity_poly.entity_id
_entity_poly.type
_entity_poly.pdbx_seq_one_letter_code
_entity_poly.pdbx_strand_id
1 'polypeptide(L)'
;MSNDQNPITLCVDGTLRKDDCPLAGWPAEVYELDGMSRGESQRVVPAALPLDAVLELELANGTRILVAAADAERYLGAAVGRGDGMAGPLEVGQLLRLSGPRLPAGTARDGLGAWVLKGLRIYRSGPAGVTALIAAGTFQDAQLDDRIGLYRCATDAFALAKVDALPESAEPTLIFLHGTASSTEGSFKALWASDKYREQLLATYGARLYAFEHRSLTESPIANALDLVKTLPTGACLHLLSHSRGGMIGELLARANRIDLEPFTDEEIDRFQAHAARLGRAGFEADAKHLGELNRELRKRRIRVERFVRVACPARGTTLVSGRLDRWASVMLNLLGKSFDAAGLVIPGMLPLARSYGLLKQFLLAVVKARSDARILPGIEAMMPDSPLVSLLNAPDVQIEHPLHVLAGDYQGDGLLPWLGDCLSEVFYGGETDLVVNTPSMSGGAIRVQGIRQKPVRGPQVTHFSCFARDESALALLAALKGDDRQFELLPGPSTAEIGRGGIAPKRKKDAPIVFLLPGIMGSHIQIGTNRIWFDPFSMWAGDMAKLKVNAPGVTPDGWMDRNYETLARYLADRHEVRPFAYDWRLSITDAARRFGVELDQAMLDAEKRRQPLRIVAHSMGGLVARLALQGRWDRFKTIPGSRLLQLGTPNAGSHSIAAVLMARDDFIQIIERWFDWKHDMREFLEIVRDFPGVLELLPWPGDNGRAVDGVDYFDAAVWQTWYGQDQDSKKSKSWLPPQKEPLDNARQAIAALRAAELDPACTLYVAGHASTPIAVRIVDGQVEIGSIAEGDGRVPWKTGIPPGVPVWYTDAVHGDLANHEKAFEAYRELIETGDTRHSALSRVPPGARGESALVFQPRSLEGNSLYPSVDEVIAAATGGARRGRRPTAKTEAPASI
;
A
#
# COMPACT_ATOMS: atom_id res chain seq x y z
N MET A 1 -10.19 69.85 -0.14
CA MET A 1 -10.43 68.97 1.02
C MET A 1 -10.83 67.60 0.48
N SER A 2 -10.03 66.57 0.80
CA SER A 2 -10.39 65.15 0.90
C SER A 2 -10.86 64.43 -0.37
N ASN A 3 -10.46 63.20 -0.71
CA ASN A 3 -9.30 62.34 -0.45
C ASN A 3 -9.62 61.07 -1.28
N ASP A 4 -8.60 60.52 -1.92
CA ASP A 4 -8.43 59.11 -2.28
C ASP A 4 -9.53 58.39 -3.09
N GLN A 5 -9.48 58.59 -4.41
CA GLN A 5 -9.60 57.48 -5.35
C GLN A 5 -8.18 57.12 -5.81
N ASN A 6 -7.52 56.21 -5.09
CA ASN A 6 -6.27 55.64 -5.58
C ASN A 6 -6.60 54.68 -6.74
N PRO A 7 -6.10 54.91 -7.96
CA PRO A 7 -6.17 53.91 -9.01
C PRO A 7 -5.26 52.75 -8.60
N ILE A 8 -5.82 51.53 -8.58
CA ILE A 8 -5.06 50.31 -8.37
C ILE A 8 -3.98 50.25 -9.46
N THR A 9 -2.75 50.53 -9.06
CA THR A 9 -1.58 50.45 -9.94
C THR A 9 -1.04 49.03 -9.78
N LEU A 10 -1.22 48.21 -10.81
CA LEU A 10 -0.67 46.86 -10.87
C LEU A 10 0.85 46.96 -11.07
N CYS A 11 1.63 46.67 -10.03
CA CYS A 11 3.05 46.37 -10.12
C CYS A 11 3.26 44.85 -9.99
N VAL A 12 4.07 44.32 -10.89
CA VAL A 12 4.35 42.90 -11.09
C VAL A 12 5.80 42.64 -10.66
N ASP A 13 6.00 42.28 -9.40
CA ASP A 13 7.34 42.16 -8.80
C ASP A 13 7.48 41.14 -7.65
N GLY A 14 6.56 40.17 -7.52
CA GLY A 14 6.66 39.15 -6.46
C GLY A 14 6.39 39.69 -5.05
N THR A 15 5.77 40.87 -4.94
CA THR A 15 5.37 41.47 -3.67
C THR A 15 4.16 40.76 -3.06
N LEU A 16 4.26 40.47 -1.75
CA LEU A 16 3.18 39.98 -0.90
C LEU A 16 1.93 40.85 -1.07
N ARG A 17 0.83 40.30 -1.60
CA ARG A 17 -0.48 40.95 -1.48
C ARG A 17 -0.96 40.79 -0.04
N LYS A 18 -0.95 41.86 0.75
CA LYS A 18 -1.86 41.97 1.90
C LYS A 18 -3.24 42.32 1.32
N ASP A 19 -4.22 41.51 1.69
CA ASP A 19 -5.62 41.56 1.28
C ASP A 19 -5.93 40.85 -0.04
N ASP A 20 -6.26 39.56 0.10
CA ASP A 20 -7.42 38.91 -0.51
C ASP A 20 -7.44 37.42 -0.10
N CYS A 21 -8.02 37.12 1.07
CA CYS A 21 -8.55 35.77 1.31
C CYS A 21 -9.88 35.85 2.07
N PRO A 22 -11.04 35.56 1.43
CA PRO A 22 -12.32 35.47 2.11
C PRO A 22 -12.46 34.20 2.96
N LEU A 23 -11.41 33.38 3.10
CA LEU A 23 -11.45 32.13 3.84
C LEU A 23 -11.27 32.37 5.35
N ALA A 24 -12.39 32.51 6.06
CA ALA A 24 -12.41 32.75 7.50
C ALA A 24 -11.49 31.77 8.26
N GLY A 25 -10.62 32.30 9.12
CA GLY A 25 -9.71 31.51 9.96
C GLY A 25 -8.45 30.98 9.29
N TRP A 26 -8.26 31.19 7.98
CA TRP A 26 -7.10 30.74 7.21
C TRP A 26 -6.38 31.91 6.53
N PRO A 27 -5.62 32.73 7.27
CA PRO A 27 -4.82 33.80 6.67
C PRO A 27 -3.79 33.20 5.69
N ALA A 28 -3.74 33.75 4.49
CA ALA A 28 -2.86 33.30 3.42
C ALA A 28 -1.89 34.41 3.03
N GLU A 29 -0.61 34.08 2.94
CA GLU A 29 0.36 34.87 2.19
C GLU A 29 0.24 34.49 0.72
N VAL A 30 -0.10 35.43 -0.15
CA VAL A 30 -0.29 35.19 -1.58
C VAL A 30 0.84 35.82 -2.37
N TYR A 31 1.48 35.00 -3.18
CA TYR A 31 2.53 35.39 -4.11
C TYR A 31 2.07 35.08 -5.53
N GLU A 32 2.10 36.08 -6.40
CA GLU A 32 1.85 35.94 -7.83
C GLU A 32 3.19 35.88 -8.55
N LEU A 33 3.34 34.90 -9.43
CA LEU A 33 4.57 34.62 -10.15
C LEU A 33 4.45 34.97 -11.64
N ASP A 34 3.39 35.67 -12.05
CA ASP A 34 3.12 36.02 -13.44
C ASP A 34 3.94 37.25 -13.87
N GLY A 35 4.92 37.06 -14.75
CA GLY A 35 5.75 38.15 -15.27
C GLY A 35 6.41 37.74 -16.59
N MET A 36 6.02 38.39 -17.67
CA MET A 36 6.52 38.21 -19.06
C MET A 36 8.00 38.59 -19.27
N SER A 37 8.85 38.53 -18.25
CA SER A 37 10.29 38.76 -18.35
C SER A 37 11.05 37.45 -18.28
N ARG A 38 11.61 37.02 -19.42
CA ARG A 38 12.56 35.90 -19.50
C ARG A 38 13.81 36.23 -18.67
N GLY A 39 13.92 35.73 -17.45
CA GLY A 39 15.14 35.83 -16.63
C GLY A 39 15.03 35.11 -15.29
N GLU A 40 16.14 34.57 -14.77
CA GLU A 40 16.27 33.84 -13.49
C GLU A 40 15.97 34.69 -12.22
N SER A 41 15.43 35.90 -12.37
CA SER A 41 15.53 37.00 -11.39
C SER A 41 14.28 37.30 -10.55
N GLN A 42 13.26 36.42 -10.51
CA GLN A 42 12.18 36.53 -9.51
C GLN A 42 11.94 35.17 -8.83
N ARG A 43 12.67 34.91 -7.75
CA ARG A 43 12.39 33.82 -6.81
C ARG A 43 11.75 34.40 -5.56
N VAL A 44 10.65 33.81 -5.11
CA VAL A 44 10.02 34.15 -3.85
C VAL A 44 10.72 33.39 -2.74
N VAL A 45 11.14 34.10 -1.71
CA VAL A 45 11.78 33.51 -0.53
C VAL A 45 10.83 33.72 0.66
N PRO A 46 9.82 32.85 0.86
CA PRO A 46 8.94 32.98 2.01
C PRO A 46 9.73 32.81 3.31
N ALA A 47 9.32 33.53 4.36
CA ALA A 47 9.86 33.31 5.70
C ALA A 47 9.66 31.84 6.14
N ALA A 48 10.53 31.36 7.04
CA ALA A 48 10.56 29.97 7.51
C ALA A 48 9.15 29.41 7.78
N LEU A 49 8.84 28.27 7.16
CA LEU A 49 7.49 27.68 7.20
C LEU A 49 7.32 26.82 8.45
N PRO A 50 6.26 27.03 9.26
CA PRO A 50 5.87 26.08 10.30
C PRO A 50 5.63 24.68 9.74
N LEU A 51 5.87 23.63 10.54
CA LEU A 51 5.68 22.24 10.12
C LEU A 51 4.22 21.90 9.76
N ASP A 52 3.26 22.63 10.32
CA ASP A 52 1.82 22.50 10.09
C ASP A 52 1.28 23.51 9.06
N ALA A 53 2.16 24.28 8.39
CA ALA A 53 1.75 25.17 7.33
C ALA A 53 1.37 24.37 6.07
N VAL A 54 0.43 24.93 5.30
CA VAL A 54 -0.06 24.35 4.04
C VAL A 54 0.24 25.30 2.90
N LEU A 55 0.77 24.78 1.80
CA LEU A 55 1.02 25.51 0.56
C LEU A 55 -0.03 25.11 -0.46
N GLU A 56 -0.55 26.09 -1.18
CA GLU A 56 -1.37 25.89 -2.37
C GLU A 56 -0.61 26.40 -3.59
N LEU A 57 -0.30 25.49 -4.50
CA LEU A 57 0.45 25.74 -5.72
C LEU A 57 -0.54 25.85 -6.89
N GLU A 58 -0.67 27.03 -7.48
CA GLU A 58 -1.56 27.30 -8.61
C GLU A 58 -0.76 27.33 -9.92
N LEU A 59 -1.10 26.43 -10.83
CA LEU A 59 -0.40 26.25 -12.10
C LEU A 59 -1.02 27.07 -13.22
N ALA A 60 -0.24 27.29 -14.28
CA ALA A 60 -0.65 28.05 -15.46
C ALA A 60 -1.89 27.51 -16.17
N ASN A 61 -2.16 26.20 -16.04
CA ASN A 61 -3.34 25.53 -16.57
C ASN A 61 -4.54 25.53 -15.59
N GLY A 62 -4.45 26.28 -14.49
CA GLY A 62 -5.49 26.37 -13.45
C GLY A 62 -5.49 25.24 -12.42
N THR A 63 -4.63 24.22 -12.55
CA THR A 63 -4.56 23.12 -11.58
C THR A 63 -3.98 23.61 -10.25
N ARG A 64 -4.61 23.25 -9.13
CA ARG A 64 -4.18 23.63 -7.78
C ARG A 64 -3.70 22.42 -6.98
N ILE A 65 -2.54 22.50 -6.33
CA ILE A 65 -1.98 21.41 -5.52
C ILE A 65 -1.90 21.87 -4.06
N LEU A 66 -2.43 21.07 -3.13
CA LEU A 66 -2.26 21.31 -1.71
C LEU A 66 -1.09 20.47 -1.19
N VAL A 67 -0.16 21.13 -0.50
CA VAL A 67 1.10 20.53 -0.06
C VAL A 67 1.35 20.90 1.40
N ALA A 68 1.64 19.92 2.25
CA ALA A 68 2.11 20.21 3.61
C ALA A 68 3.52 20.81 3.53
N ALA A 69 3.87 21.78 4.37
CA ALA A 69 5.15 22.49 4.30
C ALA A 69 6.38 21.59 4.35
N ALA A 70 6.35 20.51 5.15
CA ALA A 70 7.43 19.54 5.19
C ALA A 70 7.63 18.75 3.87
N ASP A 71 6.64 18.77 2.99
CA ASP A 71 6.65 18.08 1.70
C ASP A 71 6.83 19.07 0.53
N ALA A 72 7.04 20.37 0.82
CA ALA A 72 7.21 21.42 -0.16
C ALA A 72 8.40 21.17 -1.10
N GLU A 73 9.51 20.62 -0.58
CA GLU A 73 10.70 20.29 -1.36
C GLU A 73 10.40 19.32 -2.51
N ARG A 74 9.37 18.48 -2.34
CA ARG A 74 8.93 17.53 -3.35
C ARG A 74 8.41 18.22 -4.63
N TYR A 75 7.87 19.43 -4.50
CA TYR A 75 7.25 20.17 -5.59
C TYR A 75 8.09 21.36 -6.04
N LEU A 76 8.81 21.98 -5.10
CA LEU A 76 9.50 23.25 -5.28
C LEU A 76 11.04 23.09 -5.34
N GLY A 77 11.57 21.92 -4.99
CA GLY A 77 13.00 21.63 -4.89
C GLY A 77 13.56 21.89 -3.48
N ALA A 78 14.74 21.33 -3.19
CA ALA A 78 15.39 21.46 -1.90
C ALA A 78 15.81 22.91 -1.60
N ALA A 79 15.76 23.29 -0.32
CA ALA A 79 16.27 24.58 0.11
C ALA A 79 17.78 24.70 -0.10
N VAL A 80 18.24 25.80 -0.71
CA VAL A 80 19.66 25.99 -1.02
C VAL A 80 20.37 26.56 0.22
N GLY A 81 21.13 25.71 0.92
CA GLY A 81 21.96 26.12 2.07
C GLY A 81 23.45 25.91 1.79
N ARG A 82 24.27 26.96 1.97
CA ARG A 82 25.73 26.83 2.12
C ARG A 82 26.07 26.83 3.62
N GLY A 83 26.39 25.66 4.18
CA GLY A 83 27.02 25.50 5.50
C GLY A 83 26.10 25.22 6.71
N ASP A 84 26.63 24.45 7.67
CA ASP A 84 26.19 24.23 9.06
C ASP A 84 24.77 23.72 9.33
N GLY A 85 24.34 22.63 8.67
CA GLY A 85 23.30 21.73 9.20
C GLY A 85 21.90 22.31 9.45
N MET A 86 21.67 23.57 9.11
CA MET A 86 20.37 24.25 9.13
C MET A 86 19.79 24.24 7.72
N ALA A 87 18.51 23.90 7.59
CA ALA A 87 17.79 23.98 6.32
C ALA A 87 17.82 25.44 5.82
N GLY A 88 18.29 25.65 4.59
CA GLY A 88 18.30 26.98 3.97
C GLY A 88 16.88 27.55 3.78
N PRO A 89 16.77 28.82 3.35
CA PRO A 89 15.48 29.37 2.99
C PRO A 89 14.92 28.68 1.73
N LEU A 90 13.61 28.41 1.71
CA LEU A 90 12.92 27.86 0.55
C LEU A 90 12.89 28.93 -0.55
N GLU A 91 13.46 28.66 -1.71
CA GLU A 91 13.37 29.57 -2.87
C GLU A 91 12.38 29.02 -3.89
N VAL A 92 11.29 29.75 -4.13
CA VAL A 92 10.22 29.34 -5.04
C VAL A 92 10.32 30.11 -6.35
N GLY A 93 10.58 29.40 -7.44
CA GLY A 93 10.55 29.94 -8.80
C GLY A 93 9.28 29.55 -9.57
N GLN A 94 9.15 30.05 -10.80
CA GLN A 94 8.04 29.74 -11.72
C GLN A 94 8.01 28.28 -12.20
N LEU A 95 9.11 27.54 -12.11
CA LEU A 95 9.16 26.15 -12.57
C LEU A 95 8.98 25.21 -11.38
N LEU A 96 7.97 24.35 -11.42
CA LEU A 96 7.88 23.24 -10.48
C LEU A 96 9.09 22.32 -10.65
N ARG A 97 9.79 22.04 -9.55
CA ARG A 97 10.88 21.06 -9.48
C ARG A 97 10.34 19.82 -8.80
N LEU A 98 9.44 19.14 -9.51
CA LEU A 98 8.88 17.88 -9.06
C LEU A 98 10.02 16.90 -8.79
N SER A 99 10.06 16.33 -7.60
CA SER A 99 10.93 15.23 -7.24
C SER A 99 10.07 14.06 -6.74
N GLY A 100 10.48 12.84 -7.07
CA GLY A 100 9.71 11.64 -6.79
C GLY A 100 9.90 10.55 -7.83
N PRO A 101 9.36 9.34 -7.58
CA PRO A 101 9.70 8.13 -8.32
C PRO A 101 9.24 8.10 -9.78
N ARG A 102 8.38 9.04 -10.20
CA ARG A 102 8.07 9.31 -11.62
C ARG A 102 7.62 10.75 -11.79
N LEU A 103 8.09 11.41 -12.84
CA LEU A 103 7.62 12.72 -13.28
C LEU A 103 6.44 12.55 -14.27
N PRO A 104 5.49 13.51 -14.33
CA PRO A 104 4.42 13.50 -15.33
C PRO A 104 4.96 13.41 -16.76
N ALA A 105 4.24 12.76 -17.68
CA ALA A 105 4.61 12.76 -19.09
C ALA A 105 4.67 14.20 -19.64
N GLY A 106 5.67 14.50 -20.47
CA GLY A 106 5.90 15.84 -21.01
C GLY A 106 6.94 16.70 -20.26
N THR A 107 7.57 16.18 -19.20
CA THR A 107 8.81 16.77 -18.64
C THR A 107 10.01 16.46 -19.54
N ALA A 108 10.03 17.02 -20.76
CA ALA A 108 11.25 17.06 -21.57
C ALA A 108 12.21 18.12 -20.99
N ARG A 109 13.51 17.91 -21.15
CA ARG A 109 14.61 18.77 -20.67
C ARG A 109 14.58 20.22 -21.20
N ASP A 110 13.66 20.55 -22.09
CA ASP A 110 13.60 21.85 -22.79
C ASP A 110 12.30 22.64 -22.47
N GLY A 111 12.04 22.85 -21.19
CA GLY A 111 11.71 24.17 -20.64
C GLY A 111 10.48 24.99 -21.08
N LEU A 112 9.60 24.57 -21.99
CA LEU A 112 8.46 25.40 -22.41
C LEU A 112 7.16 24.60 -22.58
N GLY A 113 6.26 24.66 -21.59
CA GLY A 113 4.84 24.47 -21.88
C GLY A 113 3.88 24.06 -20.77
N ALA A 114 4.23 23.16 -19.85
CA ALA A 114 3.16 22.46 -19.09
C ALA A 114 3.04 22.78 -17.59
N TRP A 115 4.13 23.16 -16.89
CA TRP A 115 4.13 23.17 -15.41
C TRP A 115 4.73 24.46 -14.81
N VAL A 116 4.23 25.59 -15.29
CA VAL A 116 4.56 26.92 -14.76
C VAL A 116 3.69 27.21 -13.55
N LEU A 117 4.29 27.46 -12.40
CA LEU A 117 3.65 27.98 -11.20
C LEU A 117 3.32 29.46 -11.42
N LYS A 118 2.03 29.80 -11.35
CA LYS A 118 1.53 31.18 -11.45
C LYS A 118 1.21 31.79 -10.09
N GLY A 119 0.85 30.97 -9.12
CA GLY A 119 0.49 31.42 -7.79
C GLY A 119 1.01 30.50 -6.71
N LEU A 120 1.46 31.08 -5.61
CA LEU A 120 1.80 30.39 -4.38
C LEU A 120 0.98 31.03 -3.26
N ARG A 121 0.15 30.24 -2.58
CA ARG A 121 -0.50 30.67 -1.34
C ARG A 121 0.04 29.87 -0.16
N ILE A 122 0.39 30.54 0.91
CA ILE A 122 0.96 29.93 2.12
C ILE A 122 0.04 30.20 3.30
N TYR A 123 -0.52 29.13 3.83
CA TYR A 123 -1.35 29.13 5.02
C TYR A 123 -0.49 28.74 6.22
N ARG A 124 0.03 29.72 6.96
CA ARG A 124 0.94 29.47 8.11
C ARG A 124 0.24 28.89 9.32
N SER A 125 -1.05 29.18 9.48
CA SER A 125 -1.86 28.71 10.60
C SER A 125 -3.32 28.59 10.17
N GLY A 126 -3.93 27.45 10.44
CA GLY A 126 -5.39 27.30 10.45
C GLY A 126 -6.02 27.74 11.78
N PRO A 127 -7.37 27.77 11.85
CA PRO A 127 -8.11 28.20 13.03
C PRO A 127 -7.85 27.29 14.24
N ALA A 128 -7.68 27.90 15.41
CA ALA A 128 -7.39 27.19 16.65
C ALA A 128 -8.55 26.25 17.04
N GLY A 129 -8.23 25.00 17.43
CA GLY A 129 -9.21 24.01 17.89
C GLY A 129 -10.05 23.34 16.80
N VAL A 130 -9.93 23.74 15.53
CA VAL A 130 -10.63 23.10 14.41
C VAL A 130 -9.84 21.89 13.94
N THR A 131 -10.37 20.69 14.18
CA THR A 131 -9.84 19.44 13.64
C THR A 131 -10.36 19.17 12.22
N ALA A 132 -9.71 18.27 11.49
CA ALA A 132 -10.21 17.80 10.19
C ALA A 132 -11.64 17.22 10.29
N LEU A 133 -11.98 16.57 11.41
CA LEU A 133 -13.31 16.03 11.68
C LEU A 133 -14.37 17.15 11.80
N ILE A 134 -14.07 18.21 12.56
CA ILE A 134 -14.98 19.36 12.70
C ILE A 134 -15.17 20.06 11.36
N ALA A 135 -14.08 20.32 10.63
CA ALA A 135 -14.15 20.96 9.33
C ALA A 135 -14.92 20.11 8.30
N ALA A 136 -14.74 18.79 8.32
CA ALA A 136 -15.52 17.85 7.51
C ALA A 136 -17.01 17.91 7.85
N GLY A 137 -17.33 17.95 9.14
CA GLY A 137 -18.69 18.12 9.66
C GLY A 137 -19.36 19.39 9.13
N THR A 138 -18.72 20.54 9.31
CA THR A 138 -19.26 21.82 8.83
C THR A 138 -19.41 21.86 7.31
N PHE A 139 -18.44 21.31 6.56
CA PHE A 139 -18.53 21.25 5.10
C PHE A 139 -19.70 20.38 4.63
N GLN A 140 -19.82 19.15 5.13
CA GLN A 140 -20.87 18.25 4.65
C GLN A 140 -22.26 18.71 5.08
N ASP A 141 -22.42 19.29 6.28
CA ASP A 141 -23.71 19.81 6.74
C ASP A 141 -24.19 20.94 5.80
N ALA A 142 -23.29 21.86 5.43
CA ALA A 142 -23.59 22.87 4.42
C ALA A 142 -23.82 22.29 3.02
N GLN A 143 -23.06 21.27 2.62
CA GLN A 143 -23.21 20.61 1.31
C GLN A 143 -24.55 19.86 1.19
N LEU A 144 -25.05 19.34 2.31
CA LEU A 144 -26.33 18.64 2.40
C LEU A 144 -27.49 19.61 2.63
N ASP A 145 -27.23 20.90 2.91
CA ASP A 145 -28.23 21.88 3.33
C ASP A 145 -28.97 21.42 4.60
N ASP A 146 -28.21 20.87 5.55
CA ASP A 146 -28.69 20.24 6.80
C ASP A 146 -29.72 19.11 6.59
N ARG A 147 -29.83 18.59 5.35
CA ARG A 147 -30.69 17.46 5.01
C ARG A 147 -30.01 16.16 5.40
N ILE A 148 -30.63 15.43 6.32
CA ILE A 148 -30.20 14.09 6.75
C ILE A 148 -31.42 13.19 6.82
N GLY A 149 -31.28 11.98 6.28
CA GLY A 149 -32.32 10.95 6.27
C GLY A 149 -32.91 10.72 4.89
N LEU A 150 -34.14 10.22 4.86
CA LEU A 150 -34.82 9.83 3.64
C LEU A 150 -35.62 10.99 3.03
N TYR A 151 -35.53 11.13 1.70
CA TYR A 151 -36.22 12.15 0.93
C TYR A 151 -36.89 11.52 -0.28
N ARG A 152 -38.07 12.01 -0.64
CA ARG A 152 -38.74 11.71 -1.90
C ARG A 152 -38.22 12.66 -2.98
N CYS A 153 -37.89 12.13 -4.15
CA CYS A 153 -37.52 12.93 -5.31
C CYS A 153 -38.78 13.40 -6.06
N ALA A 154 -38.84 14.69 -6.39
CA ALA A 154 -39.88 15.22 -7.26
C ALA A 154 -39.71 14.70 -8.71
N THR A 155 -40.84 14.59 -9.41
CA THR A 155 -40.89 13.97 -10.74
C THR A 155 -40.72 14.97 -11.88
N ASP A 156 -41.16 16.20 -11.68
CA ASP A 156 -41.12 17.28 -12.67
C ASP A 156 -39.76 17.98 -12.71
N ALA A 157 -39.22 18.40 -11.57
CA ALA A 157 -37.88 18.97 -11.46
C ALA A 157 -37.12 18.28 -10.32
N PHE A 158 -35.79 18.42 -10.31
CA PHE A 158 -35.01 17.91 -9.19
C PHE A 158 -35.35 18.73 -7.93
N ALA A 159 -36.05 18.10 -7.00
CA ALA A 159 -36.31 18.61 -5.67
C ALA A 159 -36.46 17.43 -4.70
N LEU A 160 -36.14 17.68 -3.43
CA LEU A 160 -36.18 16.69 -2.36
C LEU A 160 -37.19 17.10 -1.29
N ALA A 161 -38.12 16.21 -0.97
CA ALA A 161 -39.09 16.39 0.11
C ALA A 161 -38.82 15.37 1.21
N LYS A 162 -38.58 15.82 2.44
CA LYS A 162 -38.25 14.93 3.57
C LYS A 162 -39.41 13.97 3.86
N VAL A 163 -39.08 12.72 4.14
CA VAL A 163 -40.03 11.70 4.60
C VAL A 163 -39.43 10.95 5.79
N ASP A 164 -40.23 10.70 6.83
CA ASP A 164 -39.73 10.03 8.04
C ASP A 164 -39.57 8.52 7.84
N ALA A 165 -40.41 7.93 6.99
CA ALA A 165 -40.36 6.53 6.61
C ALA A 165 -40.75 6.36 5.15
N LEU A 166 -40.21 5.32 4.51
CA LEU A 166 -40.58 4.95 3.16
C LEU A 166 -42.03 4.40 3.17
N PRO A 167 -42.93 4.91 2.32
CA PRO A 167 -44.28 4.36 2.19
C PRO A 167 -44.26 2.91 1.70
N GLU A 168 -45.21 2.11 2.16
CA GLU A 168 -45.42 0.76 1.63
C GLU A 168 -45.77 0.80 0.14
N SER A 169 -45.21 -0.13 -0.62
CA SER A 169 -45.41 -0.23 -2.06
C SER A 169 -45.38 -1.69 -2.48
N ALA A 170 -46.33 -2.08 -3.34
CA ALA A 170 -46.34 -3.39 -3.97
C ALA A 170 -45.27 -3.53 -5.07
N GLU A 171 -44.79 -2.41 -5.60
CA GLU A 171 -43.78 -2.36 -6.66
C GLU A 171 -42.39 -1.91 -6.16
N PRO A 172 -41.27 -2.31 -6.80
CA PRO A 172 -39.90 -2.05 -6.31
C PRO A 172 -39.48 -0.57 -6.30
N THR A 173 -39.14 -0.02 -5.13
CA THR A 173 -38.78 1.41 -4.97
C THR A 173 -37.31 1.67 -5.31
N LEU A 174 -37.02 2.76 -6.04
CA LEU A 174 -35.63 3.18 -6.29
C LEU A 174 -35.11 4.09 -5.18
N ILE A 175 -33.94 3.75 -4.62
CA ILE A 175 -33.21 4.58 -3.66
C ILE A 175 -31.85 5.02 -4.25
N PHE A 176 -31.59 6.33 -4.25
CA PHE A 176 -30.32 6.94 -4.61
C PHE A 176 -29.39 7.05 -3.40
N LEU A 177 -28.14 6.59 -3.54
CA LEU A 177 -27.09 6.61 -2.51
C LEU A 177 -25.87 7.39 -3.01
N HIS A 178 -25.69 8.63 -2.54
CA HIS A 178 -24.62 9.51 -3.04
C HIS A 178 -23.23 9.15 -2.48
N GLY A 179 -22.20 9.75 -3.08
CA GLY A 179 -20.80 9.48 -2.78
C GLY A 179 -20.18 10.33 -1.66
N THR A 180 -18.88 10.14 -1.47
CA THR A 180 -18.02 10.89 -0.54
C THR A 180 -18.04 12.39 -0.84
N ALA A 181 -18.17 13.22 0.22
CA ALA A 181 -18.17 14.67 0.12
C ALA A 181 -19.24 15.24 -0.84
N SER A 182 -20.31 14.49 -1.10
CA SER A 182 -21.38 14.82 -2.06
C SER A 182 -22.75 14.91 -1.37
N SER A 183 -23.78 15.18 -2.17
CA SER A 183 -25.22 15.11 -1.84
C SER A 183 -25.97 14.41 -2.98
N THR A 184 -27.25 14.10 -2.80
CA THR A 184 -28.06 13.54 -3.91
C THR A 184 -28.08 14.48 -5.11
N GLU A 185 -28.21 15.79 -4.85
CA GLU A 185 -28.18 16.79 -5.90
C GLU A 185 -26.84 16.78 -6.65
N GLY A 186 -25.72 16.76 -5.91
CA GLY A 186 -24.39 16.74 -6.50
C GLY A 186 -24.11 15.49 -7.34
N SER A 187 -24.61 14.33 -6.93
CA SER A 187 -24.37 13.07 -7.63
C SER A 187 -25.36 12.79 -8.76
N PHE A 188 -26.65 13.09 -8.62
CA PHE A 188 -27.70 12.54 -9.48
C PHE A 188 -28.55 13.57 -10.24
N LYS A 189 -28.40 14.88 -9.98
CA LYS A 189 -29.21 15.94 -10.65
C LYS A 189 -29.12 15.88 -12.18
N ALA A 190 -28.01 15.40 -12.74
CA ALA A 190 -27.84 15.21 -14.18
C ALA A 190 -28.92 14.30 -14.80
N LEU A 191 -29.47 13.35 -14.04
CA LEU A 191 -30.57 12.49 -14.49
C LEU A 191 -31.90 13.25 -14.67
N TRP A 192 -32.07 14.39 -14.02
CA TRP A 192 -33.21 15.30 -14.20
C TRP A 192 -32.94 16.42 -15.22
N ALA A 193 -31.67 16.69 -15.53
CA ALA A 193 -31.29 17.73 -16.50
C ALA A 193 -31.54 17.33 -17.96
N SER A 194 -31.74 16.03 -18.23
CA SER A 194 -32.05 15.47 -19.54
C SER A 194 -33.45 14.87 -19.53
N ASP A 195 -34.35 15.41 -20.35
CA ASP A 195 -35.73 14.90 -20.49
C ASP A 195 -35.75 13.41 -20.84
N LYS A 196 -34.84 13.00 -21.74
CA LYS A 196 -34.64 11.60 -22.13
C LYS A 196 -34.36 10.67 -20.94
N TYR A 197 -33.58 11.12 -19.95
CA TYR A 197 -33.24 10.32 -18.77
C TYR A 197 -34.39 10.32 -17.77
N ARG A 198 -34.93 11.51 -17.50
CA ARG A 198 -36.05 11.73 -16.58
C ARG A 198 -37.28 10.92 -17.00
N GLU A 199 -37.66 10.96 -18.27
CA GLU A 199 -38.78 10.20 -18.82
C GLU A 199 -38.60 8.69 -18.63
N GLN A 200 -37.39 8.15 -18.82
CA GLN A 200 -37.11 6.73 -18.61
C GLN A 200 -37.17 6.31 -17.13
N LEU A 201 -36.68 7.16 -16.22
CA LEU A 201 -36.80 6.95 -14.78
C LEU A 201 -38.28 6.92 -14.37
N LEU A 202 -39.06 7.91 -14.80
CA LEU A 202 -40.48 8.03 -14.47
C LEU A 202 -41.30 6.89 -15.08
N ALA A 203 -40.97 6.46 -16.30
CA ALA A 203 -41.62 5.31 -16.93
C ALA A 203 -41.39 4.01 -16.14
N THR A 204 -40.29 3.90 -15.40
CA THR A 204 -39.93 2.69 -14.64
C THR A 204 -40.45 2.73 -13.19
N TYR A 205 -40.36 3.88 -12.52
CA TYR A 205 -40.63 3.99 -11.08
C TYR A 205 -41.76 4.96 -10.72
N GLY A 206 -42.20 5.81 -11.66
CA GLY A 206 -43.14 6.88 -11.38
C GLY A 206 -42.68 7.73 -10.19
N ALA A 207 -43.52 7.82 -9.17
CA ALA A 207 -43.25 8.61 -7.97
C ALA A 207 -42.57 7.82 -6.83
N ARG A 208 -42.09 6.59 -7.10
CA ARG A 208 -41.38 5.69 -6.17
C ARG A 208 -39.86 5.91 -6.23
N LEU A 209 -39.47 7.18 -6.29
CA LEU A 209 -38.08 7.65 -6.38
C LEU A 209 -37.71 8.32 -5.05
N TYR A 210 -36.69 7.79 -4.38
CA TYR A 210 -36.23 8.29 -3.10
C TYR A 210 -34.72 8.43 -3.06
N ALA A 211 -34.22 9.30 -2.20
CA ALA A 211 -32.81 9.54 -1.99
C ALA A 211 -32.49 9.57 -0.50
N PHE A 212 -31.31 9.11 -0.14
CA PHE A 212 -30.82 9.12 1.23
C PHE A 212 -29.67 10.12 1.37
N GLU A 213 -29.92 11.20 2.11
CA GLU A 213 -28.91 12.20 2.45
C GLU A 213 -28.20 11.79 3.75
N HIS A 214 -26.87 11.71 3.70
CA HIS A 214 -26.06 11.13 4.78
C HIS A 214 -24.65 11.72 4.84
N ARG A 215 -24.05 11.70 6.03
CA ARG A 215 -22.71 12.22 6.27
C ARG A 215 -21.64 11.26 5.81
N SER A 216 -21.15 11.49 4.59
CA SER A 216 -20.20 10.60 3.93
C SER A 216 -18.73 10.79 4.33
N LEU A 217 -18.40 11.77 5.19
CA LEU A 217 -17.03 11.99 5.68
C LEU A 217 -16.86 11.58 7.15
N THR A 218 -17.78 11.99 8.02
CA THR A 218 -17.62 11.84 9.47
C THR A 218 -18.28 10.60 10.05
N GLU A 219 -19.13 9.91 9.29
CA GLU A 219 -19.83 8.70 9.74
C GLU A 219 -19.43 7.50 8.89
N SER A 220 -19.45 6.30 9.47
CA SER A 220 -19.13 5.06 8.76
C SER A 220 -20.26 4.64 7.82
N PRO A 221 -19.99 3.87 6.74
CA PRO A 221 -21.05 3.31 5.90
C PRO A 221 -22.01 2.40 6.67
N ILE A 222 -21.53 1.77 7.75
CA ILE A 222 -22.33 0.91 8.61
C ILE A 222 -23.40 1.72 9.34
N ALA A 223 -23.02 2.84 9.95
CA ALA A 223 -23.96 3.74 10.61
C ALA A 223 -25.02 4.25 9.61
N ASN A 224 -24.58 4.68 8.43
CA ASN A 224 -25.50 5.21 7.41
C ASN A 224 -26.44 4.12 6.84
N ALA A 225 -25.97 2.89 6.67
CA ALA A 225 -26.83 1.77 6.28
C ALA A 225 -27.88 1.48 7.36
N LEU A 226 -27.49 1.50 8.63
CA LEU A 226 -28.39 1.29 9.76
C LEU A 226 -29.49 2.36 9.81
N ASP A 227 -29.13 3.63 9.65
CA ASP A 227 -30.08 4.74 9.64
C ASP A 227 -31.08 4.61 8.49
N LEU A 228 -30.61 4.25 7.30
CA LEU A 228 -31.49 4.03 6.15
C LEU A 228 -32.45 2.85 6.39
N VAL A 229 -31.96 1.69 6.86
CA VAL A 229 -32.80 0.51 7.10
C VAL A 229 -33.92 0.83 8.10
N LYS A 230 -33.63 1.65 9.12
CA LYS A 230 -34.62 2.06 10.13
C LYS A 230 -35.83 2.80 9.53
N THR A 231 -35.68 3.43 8.35
CA THR A 231 -36.77 4.11 7.63
C THR A 231 -37.60 3.21 6.71
N LEU A 232 -37.21 1.95 6.48
CA LEU A 232 -37.85 1.09 5.47
C LEU A 232 -39.02 0.27 6.05
N PRO A 233 -40.14 0.08 5.33
CA PRO A 233 -41.23 -0.77 5.78
C PRO A 233 -40.85 -2.25 5.73
N THR A 234 -41.65 -3.09 6.40
CA THR A 234 -41.45 -4.55 6.33
C THR A 234 -41.79 -5.06 4.93
N GLY A 235 -40.95 -5.91 4.37
CA GLY A 235 -41.10 -6.46 3.01
C GLY A 235 -40.72 -5.48 1.91
N ALA A 236 -40.02 -4.37 2.22
CA ALA A 236 -39.62 -3.40 1.21
C ALA A 236 -38.78 -4.06 0.11
N CYS A 237 -39.26 -3.93 -1.14
CA CYS A 237 -38.51 -4.32 -2.34
C CYS A 237 -37.80 -3.09 -2.91
N LEU A 238 -36.48 -3.15 -3.01
CA LEU A 238 -35.61 -2.04 -3.35
C LEU A 238 -34.85 -2.29 -4.64
N HIS A 239 -34.78 -1.26 -5.47
CA HIS A 239 -33.74 -1.06 -6.45
C HIS A 239 -32.80 0.03 -5.96
N LEU A 240 -31.49 -0.14 -6.12
CA LEU A 240 -30.48 0.80 -5.64
C LEU A 240 -29.70 1.38 -6.81
N LEU A 241 -29.54 2.71 -6.82
CA LEU A 241 -28.53 3.40 -7.64
C LEU A 241 -27.55 4.09 -6.70
N SER A 242 -26.28 3.71 -6.78
CA SER A 242 -25.25 4.28 -5.90
C SER A 242 -24.07 4.87 -6.65
N HIS A 243 -23.40 5.81 -6.00
CA HIS A 243 -22.17 6.43 -6.47
C HIS A 243 -21.09 6.35 -5.41
N SER A 244 -19.85 6.01 -5.80
CA SER A 244 -18.67 6.05 -4.93
C SER A 244 -18.90 5.25 -3.62
N ARG A 245 -18.51 5.81 -2.47
CA ARG A 245 -18.73 5.24 -1.12
C ARG A 245 -20.20 4.85 -0.85
N GLY A 246 -21.18 5.51 -1.46
CA GLY A 246 -22.59 5.12 -1.34
C GLY A 246 -22.85 3.69 -1.81
N GLY A 247 -21.99 3.15 -2.69
CA GLY A 247 -22.03 1.75 -3.09
C GLY A 247 -21.69 0.76 -1.96
N MET A 248 -20.91 1.17 -0.97
CA MET A 248 -20.64 0.35 0.23
C MET A 248 -21.89 0.23 1.11
N ILE A 249 -22.70 1.28 1.20
CA ILE A 249 -24.00 1.24 1.87
C ILE A 249 -24.92 0.27 1.12
N GLY A 250 -24.95 0.34 -0.21
CA GLY A 250 -25.70 -0.60 -1.03
C GLY A 250 -25.26 -2.05 -0.86
N GLU A 251 -23.95 -2.33 -0.73
CA GLU A 251 -23.47 -3.68 -0.40
C GLU A 251 -23.96 -4.16 0.96
N LEU A 252 -23.90 -3.31 1.98
CA LEU A 252 -24.40 -3.64 3.33
C LEU A 252 -25.89 -3.96 3.32
N LEU A 253 -26.70 -3.23 2.53
CA LEU A 253 -28.12 -3.54 2.34
C LEU A 253 -28.33 -4.83 1.55
N ALA A 254 -27.53 -5.08 0.52
CA ALA A 254 -27.64 -6.26 -0.32
C ALA A 254 -27.42 -7.57 0.46
N ARG A 255 -26.72 -7.52 1.60
CA ARG A 255 -26.57 -8.65 2.54
C ARG A 255 -27.91 -9.19 3.05
N ALA A 256 -29.00 -8.41 2.96
CA ALA A 256 -30.35 -8.90 3.23
C ALA A 256 -30.73 -10.13 2.37
N ASN A 257 -30.15 -10.24 1.18
CA ASN A 257 -30.36 -11.35 0.24
C ASN A 257 -29.23 -12.40 0.30
N ARG A 258 -28.48 -12.49 1.41
CA ARG A 258 -27.48 -13.55 1.59
C ARG A 258 -28.17 -14.91 1.57
N ILE A 259 -27.53 -15.88 0.94
CA ILE A 259 -28.00 -17.27 0.89
C ILE A 259 -27.46 -18.03 2.12
N ASP A 260 -28.24 -19.00 2.60
CA ASP A 260 -27.90 -19.97 3.65
C ASP A 260 -27.72 -19.44 5.08
N LEU A 261 -27.38 -18.16 5.26
CA LEU A 261 -27.10 -17.55 6.55
C LEU A 261 -27.76 -16.18 6.70
N GLU A 262 -27.77 -15.66 7.92
CA GLU A 262 -28.20 -14.30 8.20
C GLU A 262 -27.31 -13.23 7.54
N PRO A 263 -27.81 -12.00 7.35
CA PRO A 263 -27.07 -10.92 6.69
C PRO A 263 -25.65 -10.73 7.24
N PHE A 264 -25.49 -10.72 8.57
CA PHE A 264 -24.19 -10.69 9.24
C PHE A 264 -24.21 -11.63 10.45
N THR A 265 -23.25 -12.56 10.52
CA THR A 265 -23.12 -13.48 11.65
C THR A 265 -22.30 -12.86 12.78
N ASP A 266 -22.47 -13.38 14.00
CA ASP A 266 -21.64 -12.96 15.15
C ASP A 266 -20.14 -13.16 14.87
N GLU A 267 -19.76 -14.26 14.19
CA GLU A 267 -18.37 -14.52 13.80
C GLU A 267 -17.83 -13.47 12.81
N GLU A 268 -18.65 -12.96 11.89
CA GLU A 268 -18.25 -11.86 10.99
C GLU A 268 -18.04 -10.54 11.74
N ILE A 269 -18.87 -10.26 12.74
CA ILE A 269 -18.75 -9.07 13.58
C ILE A 269 -17.50 -9.16 14.46
N ASP A 270 -17.23 -10.33 15.04
CA ASP A 270 -16.02 -10.59 15.81
C ASP A 270 -14.77 -10.47 14.93
N ARG A 271 -14.78 -11.01 13.71
CA ARG A 271 -13.70 -10.86 12.73
C ARG A 271 -13.45 -9.39 12.37
N PHE A 272 -14.52 -8.62 12.14
CA PHE A 272 -14.44 -7.18 11.87
C PHE A 272 -13.78 -6.43 13.02
N GLN A 273 -14.20 -6.70 14.26
CA GLN A 273 -13.65 -6.07 15.45
C GLN A 273 -12.19 -6.48 15.71
N ALA A 274 -11.86 -7.75 15.53
CA ALA A 274 -10.50 -8.26 15.65
C ALA A 274 -9.56 -7.62 14.61
N HIS A 275 -10.03 -7.43 13.37
CA HIS A 275 -9.26 -6.73 12.34
C HIS A 275 -8.98 -5.29 12.71
N ALA A 276 -9.98 -4.56 13.22
CA ALA A 276 -9.79 -3.19 13.69
C ALA A 276 -8.78 -3.10 14.85
N ALA A 277 -8.90 -3.98 15.84
CA ALA A 277 -7.99 -4.05 16.98
C ALA A 277 -6.54 -4.33 16.54
N ARG A 278 -6.34 -5.25 15.59
CA ARG A 278 -5.02 -5.57 15.01
C ARG A 278 -4.36 -4.38 14.33
N LEU A 279 -5.16 -3.49 13.73
CA LEU A 279 -4.68 -2.26 13.09
C LEU A 279 -4.46 -1.11 14.08
N GLY A 280 -4.66 -1.35 15.38
CA GLY A 280 -4.55 -0.33 16.44
C GLY A 280 -5.57 0.78 16.31
N ARG A 281 -6.76 0.48 15.74
CA ARG A 281 -7.79 1.47 15.44
C ARG A 281 -8.84 1.49 16.55
N ALA A 282 -9.08 2.66 17.12
CA ALA A 282 -10.15 2.88 18.10
C ALA A 282 -11.47 3.29 17.40
N GLY A 283 -12.62 3.05 18.05
CA GLY A 283 -13.94 3.51 17.58
C GLY A 283 -14.73 2.46 16.78
N PHE A 284 -14.14 1.29 16.54
CA PHE A 284 -14.80 0.18 15.83
C PHE A 284 -15.76 -0.63 16.70
N GLU A 285 -15.70 -0.48 18.02
CA GLU A 285 -16.68 -1.06 18.94
C GLU A 285 -18.09 -0.53 18.67
N ALA A 286 -18.21 0.75 18.28
CA ALA A 286 -19.48 1.34 17.89
C ALA A 286 -19.98 0.75 16.56
N ASP A 287 -19.09 0.61 15.57
CA ASP A 287 -19.43 0.01 14.27
C ASP A 287 -19.78 -1.48 14.37
N ALA A 288 -19.09 -2.24 15.23
CA ALA A 288 -19.44 -3.63 15.52
C ALA A 288 -20.85 -3.75 16.12
N LYS A 289 -21.21 -2.84 17.05
CA LYS A 289 -22.58 -2.76 17.59
C LYS A 289 -23.59 -2.37 16.51
N HIS A 290 -23.26 -1.40 15.66
CA HIS A 290 -24.11 -1.01 14.54
C HIS A 290 -24.30 -2.15 13.53
N LEU A 291 -23.30 -2.99 13.27
CA LEU A 291 -23.44 -4.20 12.44
C LEU A 291 -24.42 -5.18 13.07
N GLY A 292 -24.33 -5.42 14.38
CA GLY A 292 -25.29 -6.27 15.10
C GLY A 292 -26.71 -5.71 15.05
N GLU A 293 -26.89 -4.39 15.18
CA GLU A 293 -28.18 -3.72 14.99
C GLU A 293 -28.69 -3.82 13.55
N LEU A 294 -27.82 -3.60 12.57
CA LEU A 294 -28.14 -3.66 11.15
C LEU A 294 -28.61 -5.06 10.77
N ASN A 295 -27.93 -6.11 11.25
CA ASN A 295 -28.35 -7.49 11.06
C ASN A 295 -29.78 -7.71 11.58
N ARG A 296 -30.09 -7.26 12.80
CA ARG A 296 -31.43 -7.38 13.38
C ARG A 296 -32.48 -6.64 12.56
N GLU A 297 -32.21 -5.41 12.15
CA GLU A 297 -33.17 -4.59 11.41
C GLU A 297 -33.41 -5.11 9.98
N LEU A 298 -32.38 -5.58 9.28
CA LEU A 298 -32.51 -6.22 7.96
C LEU A 298 -33.39 -7.47 8.03
N ARG A 299 -33.17 -8.32 9.04
CA ARG A 299 -33.97 -9.54 9.28
C ARG A 299 -35.42 -9.21 9.65
N LYS A 300 -35.60 -8.30 10.61
CA LYS A 300 -36.93 -7.88 11.10
C LYS A 300 -37.79 -7.32 9.96
N ARG A 301 -37.20 -6.47 9.12
CA ARG A 301 -37.91 -5.80 8.02
C ARG A 301 -37.96 -6.62 6.74
N ARG A 302 -37.28 -7.77 6.65
CA ARG A 302 -37.29 -8.66 5.47
C ARG A 302 -37.02 -7.88 4.18
N ILE A 303 -35.99 -7.04 4.20
CA ILE A 303 -35.61 -6.19 3.06
C ILE A 303 -35.20 -7.06 1.88
N ARG A 304 -35.61 -6.69 0.67
CA ARG A 304 -35.21 -7.36 -0.57
C ARG A 304 -34.57 -6.35 -1.52
N VAL A 305 -33.33 -6.57 -1.92
CA VAL A 305 -32.63 -5.75 -2.92
C VAL A 305 -32.61 -6.48 -4.26
N GLU A 306 -33.58 -6.23 -5.15
CA GLU A 306 -33.72 -6.99 -6.39
C GLU A 306 -32.78 -6.52 -7.51
N ARG A 307 -32.45 -5.23 -7.53
CA ARG A 307 -31.51 -4.64 -8.51
C ARG A 307 -30.57 -3.67 -7.83
N PHE A 308 -29.30 -3.76 -8.18
CA PHE A 308 -28.29 -2.84 -7.68
C PHE A 308 -27.38 -2.38 -8.83
N VAL A 309 -27.51 -1.11 -9.19
CA VAL A 309 -26.59 -0.44 -10.11
C VAL A 309 -25.62 0.42 -9.30
N ARG A 310 -24.33 0.14 -9.45
CA ARG A 310 -23.26 0.72 -8.66
C ARG A 310 -22.25 1.41 -9.58
N VAL A 311 -21.98 2.68 -9.30
CA VAL A 311 -21.09 3.51 -10.11
C VAL A 311 -19.88 3.91 -9.30
N ALA A 312 -18.68 3.61 -9.80
CA ALA A 312 -17.41 4.08 -9.21
C ALA A 312 -17.20 3.74 -7.72
N CYS A 313 -17.77 2.63 -7.22
CA CYS A 313 -17.67 2.26 -5.80
C CYS A 313 -16.27 1.73 -5.46
N PRO A 314 -15.61 2.22 -4.39
CA PRO A 314 -14.37 1.64 -3.89
C PRO A 314 -14.62 0.34 -3.10
N ALA A 315 -15.33 -0.64 -3.69
CA ALA A 315 -15.79 -1.83 -2.96
C ALA A 315 -14.65 -2.69 -2.41
N ARG A 316 -13.47 -2.66 -3.02
CA ARG A 316 -12.21 -3.26 -2.51
C ARG A 316 -11.21 -2.20 -2.01
N GLY A 317 -11.70 -1.01 -1.71
CA GLY A 317 -10.93 0.17 -1.33
C GLY A 317 -10.34 0.94 -2.50
N THR A 318 -9.72 2.07 -2.22
CA THR A 318 -8.95 2.85 -3.20
C THR A 318 -7.59 3.22 -2.64
N THR A 319 -6.57 3.08 -3.48
CA THR A 319 -5.20 3.46 -3.12
C THR A 319 -5.05 4.98 -2.95
N LEU A 320 -5.98 5.81 -3.46
CA LEU A 320 -5.91 7.27 -3.33
C LEU A 320 -5.96 7.72 -1.86
N VAL A 321 -6.68 6.98 -1.02
CA VAL A 321 -6.76 7.25 0.42
C VAL A 321 -5.75 6.42 1.22
N SER A 322 -4.86 5.67 0.54
CA SER A 322 -3.80 4.91 1.19
C SER A 322 -2.59 5.82 1.50
N GLY A 323 -2.39 6.14 2.77
CA GLY A 323 -1.28 6.98 3.23
C GLY A 323 -1.67 8.43 3.50
N ARG A 324 -0.88 9.39 2.99
CA ARG A 324 -1.10 10.83 3.26
C ARG A 324 -2.24 11.38 2.41
N LEU A 325 -3.15 12.12 3.06
CA LEU A 325 -4.36 12.68 2.45
C LEU A 325 -4.13 13.95 1.60
N ASP A 326 -2.90 14.45 1.50
CA ASP A 326 -2.57 15.65 0.72
C ASP A 326 -2.87 15.48 -0.77
N ARG A 327 -2.63 14.28 -1.31
CA ARG A 327 -2.96 13.94 -2.70
C ARG A 327 -4.45 13.80 -2.93
N TRP A 328 -5.13 13.06 -2.06
CA TRP A 328 -6.59 12.97 -2.08
C TRP A 328 -7.21 14.35 -2.02
N ALA A 329 -6.73 15.23 -1.13
CA ALA A 329 -7.20 16.60 -1.01
C ALA A 329 -6.93 17.43 -2.27
N SER A 330 -5.77 17.25 -2.90
CA SER A 330 -5.46 17.91 -4.18
C SER A 330 -6.37 17.41 -5.31
N VAL A 331 -6.60 16.11 -5.43
CA VAL A 331 -7.52 15.53 -6.43
C VAL A 331 -8.94 16.06 -6.19
N MET A 332 -9.43 16.03 -4.95
CA MET A 332 -10.75 16.55 -4.59
C MET A 332 -10.88 18.05 -4.86
N LEU A 333 -9.86 18.86 -4.52
CA LEU A 333 -9.87 20.30 -4.77
C LEU A 333 -10.06 20.60 -6.26
N ASN A 334 -9.42 19.84 -7.15
CA ASN A 334 -9.54 20.07 -8.59
C ASN A 334 -10.82 19.47 -9.18
N LEU A 335 -11.24 18.28 -8.75
CA LEU A 335 -12.44 17.63 -9.29
C LEU A 335 -13.71 18.36 -8.84
N LEU A 336 -13.80 18.69 -7.55
CA LEU A 336 -14.95 19.40 -7.00
C LEU A 336 -14.85 20.91 -7.26
N GLY A 337 -13.64 21.48 -7.35
CA GLY A 337 -13.41 22.91 -7.59
C GLY A 337 -13.62 23.37 -9.03
N LYS A 338 -13.37 22.53 -10.04
CA LYS A 338 -13.57 22.89 -11.46
C LYS A 338 -15.03 23.22 -11.82
N SER A 339 -15.98 22.63 -11.09
CA SER A 339 -17.41 22.99 -11.18
C SER A 339 -17.69 24.46 -10.81
N PHE A 340 -16.80 25.09 -10.05
CA PHE A 340 -16.94 26.46 -9.56
C PHE A 340 -16.14 27.48 -10.39
N ASP A 341 -15.00 27.10 -10.98
CA ASP A 341 -14.17 28.01 -11.81
C ASP A 341 -14.82 28.37 -13.16
N ALA A 342 -15.73 27.52 -13.68
CA ALA A 342 -16.52 27.85 -14.88
C ALA A 342 -17.54 28.98 -14.66
N ALA A 343 -17.82 29.35 -13.39
CA ALA A 343 -18.69 30.45 -13.01
C ALA A 343 -17.91 31.74 -12.68
N GLY A 344 -16.81 31.99 -13.40
CA GLY A 344 -15.87 33.13 -13.23
C GLY A 344 -16.44 34.54 -13.41
N LEU A 345 -17.75 34.74 -13.22
CA LEU A 345 -18.39 36.04 -13.04
C LEU A 345 -19.11 35.98 -11.68
N VAL A 346 -18.58 36.70 -10.69
CA VAL A 346 -19.30 36.98 -9.44
C VAL A 346 -20.50 37.85 -9.77
N ILE A 347 -21.62 37.21 -10.14
CA ILE A 347 -22.91 37.85 -10.34
C ILE A 347 -23.60 37.90 -8.96
N PRO A 348 -24.19 39.04 -8.55
CA PRO A 348 -25.02 39.13 -7.35
C PRO A 348 -26.17 38.11 -7.42
N GLY A 349 -26.07 37.01 -6.67
CA GLY A 349 -26.99 35.87 -6.73
C GLY A 349 -26.35 34.50 -6.45
N MET A 350 -25.03 34.36 -6.58
CA MET A 350 -24.30 33.09 -6.36
C MET A 350 -23.65 32.93 -4.96
N LEU A 351 -24.10 33.70 -3.96
CA LEU A 351 -23.55 33.67 -2.58
C LEU A 351 -23.49 32.27 -1.93
N PRO A 352 -24.51 31.38 -2.11
CA PRO A 352 -24.48 30.03 -1.53
C PRO A 352 -23.36 29.14 -2.11
N LEU A 353 -23.05 29.26 -3.41
CA LEU A 353 -22.00 28.48 -4.08
C LEU A 353 -20.59 28.92 -3.66
N ALA A 354 -20.38 30.21 -3.43
CA ALA A 354 -19.10 30.71 -2.91
C ALA A 354 -18.84 30.22 -1.48
N ARG A 355 -19.90 30.08 -0.67
CA ARG A 355 -19.83 29.58 0.72
C ARG A 355 -19.44 28.11 0.77
N SER A 356 -20.06 27.24 -0.05
CA SER A 356 -19.75 25.80 -0.07
C SER A 356 -18.33 25.51 -0.56
N TYR A 357 -17.86 26.22 -1.58
CA TYR A 357 -16.46 26.14 -2.02
C TYR A 357 -15.48 26.59 -0.94
N GLY A 358 -15.80 27.67 -0.22
CA GLY A 358 -15.01 28.14 0.93
C GLY A 358 -14.90 27.08 2.03
N LEU A 359 -16.00 26.44 2.41
CA LEU A 359 -16.02 25.36 3.40
C LEU A 359 -15.28 24.11 2.93
N LEU A 360 -15.43 23.71 1.66
CA LEU A 360 -14.65 22.63 1.06
C LEU A 360 -13.16 22.92 1.20
N LYS A 361 -12.72 24.11 0.82
CA LYS A 361 -11.32 24.52 0.92
C LYS A 361 -10.83 24.52 2.36
N GLN A 362 -11.61 25.00 3.32
CA GLN A 362 -11.26 24.94 4.76
C GLN A 362 -11.08 23.50 5.24
N PHE A 363 -11.98 22.59 4.85
CA PHE A 363 -11.89 21.17 5.15
C PHE A 363 -10.61 20.55 4.56
N LEU A 364 -10.34 20.77 3.27
CA LEU A 364 -9.16 20.21 2.61
C LEU A 364 -7.85 20.77 3.20
N LEU A 365 -7.81 22.06 3.55
CA LEU A 365 -6.68 22.66 4.25
C LEU A 365 -6.49 22.06 5.65
N ALA A 366 -7.57 21.84 6.40
CA ALA A 366 -7.51 21.20 7.72
C ALA A 366 -6.98 19.77 7.64
N VAL A 367 -7.39 19.00 6.62
CA VAL A 367 -6.89 17.64 6.35
C VAL A 367 -5.39 17.64 6.07
N VAL A 368 -4.91 18.54 5.21
CA VAL A 368 -3.49 18.65 4.85
C VAL A 368 -2.65 19.15 6.04
N LYS A 369 -3.12 20.18 6.75
CA LYS A 369 -2.47 20.75 7.95
C LYS A 369 -2.31 19.71 9.05
N ALA A 370 -3.37 18.98 9.35
CA ALA A 370 -3.34 17.97 10.39
C ALA A 370 -2.53 16.73 9.96
N ARG A 371 -1.95 16.74 8.75
CA ARG A 371 -1.20 15.66 8.12
C ARG A 371 -1.90 14.31 8.27
N SER A 372 -3.23 14.38 8.32
CA SER A 372 -4.00 13.34 8.97
C SER A 372 -4.00 12.10 8.13
N ASP A 373 -3.92 10.99 8.83
CA ASP A 373 -4.26 9.71 8.24
C ASP A 373 -5.77 9.66 7.98
N ALA A 374 -6.18 9.06 6.86
CA ALA A 374 -7.58 8.74 6.53
C ALA A 374 -8.38 8.22 7.73
N ARG A 375 -7.71 7.54 8.66
CA ARG A 375 -8.22 6.99 9.93
C ARG A 375 -8.97 7.97 10.86
N ILE A 376 -8.85 9.30 10.71
CA ILE A 376 -9.58 10.27 11.56
C ILE A 376 -11.03 10.49 11.08
N LEU A 377 -11.31 10.21 9.80
CA LEU A 377 -12.62 10.39 9.19
C LEU A 377 -13.21 9.01 8.91
N PRO A 378 -14.17 8.50 9.72
CA PRO A 378 -14.71 7.15 9.56
C PRO A 378 -15.22 6.86 8.14
N GLY A 379 -15.72 7.88 7.43
CA GLY A 379 -16.16 7.74 6.06
C GLY A 379 -15.04 7.57 5.03
N ILE A 380 -13.88 8.20 5.25
CA ILE A 380 -12.71 8.05 4.38
C ILE A 380 -11.96 6.76 4.71
N GLU A 381 -11.82 6.46 6.01
CA GLU A 381 -11.23 5.23 6.55
C GLU A 381 -11.86 3.99 5.90
N ALA A 382 -13.19 3.98 5.79
CA ALA A 382 -13.94 2.87 5.23
C ALA A 382 -13.52 2.52 3.78
N MET A 383 -13.00 3.49 3.02
CA MET A 383 -12.55 3.30 1.64
C MET A 383 -11.09 2.87 1.50
N MET A 384 -10.34 2.70 2.60
CA MET A 384 -8.97 2.18 2.53
C MET A 384 -8.98 0.68 2.17
N PRO A 385 -8.07 0.19 1.31
CA PRO A 385 -8.01 -1.23 0.95
C PRO A 385 -7.81 -2.17 2.15
N ASP A 386 -7.19 -1.68 3.23
CA ASP A 386 -6.97 -2.44 4.46
C ASP A 386 -8.05 -2.20 5.53
N SER A 387 -9.15 -1.51 5.22
CA SER A 387 -10.21 -1.21 6.19
C SER A 387 -10.97 -2.47 6.64
N PRO A 388 -11.42 -2.54 7.91
CA PRO A 388 -12.29 -3.62 8.38
C PRO A 388 -13.55 -3.77 7.54
N LEU A 389 -14.12 -2.67 7.07
CA LEU A 389 -15.30 -2.72 6.21
C LEU A 389 -14.98 -3.34 4.85
N VAL A 390 -13.89 -2.94 4.19
CA VAL A 390 -13.50 -3.53 2.89
C VAL A 390 -13.29 -5.04 3.03
N SER A 391 -12.65 -5.49 4.10
CA SER A 391 -12.51 -6.93 4.38
C SER A 391 -13.88 -7.61 4.54
N LEU A 392 -14.78 -7.04 5.35
CA LEU A 392 -16.13 -7.57 5.57
C LEU A 392 -16.96 -7.66 4.28
N LEU A 393 -16.88 -6.64 3.41
CA LEU A 393 -17.65 -6.60 2.16
C LEU A 393 -17.17 -7.63 1.13
N ASN A 394 -15.90 -8.03 1.18
CA ASN A 394 -15.27 -8.95 0.21
C ASN A 394 -15.04 -10.35 0.78
N ALA A 395 -15.74 -10.72 1.85
CA ALA A 395 -15.63 -12.04 2.46
C ALA A 395 -16.02 -13.13 1.44
N PRO A 396 -15.14 -14.12 1.16
CA PRO A 396 -15.32 -15.10 0.08
C PRO A 396 -16.44 -16.12 0.38
N ASP A 397 -16.78 -16.29 1.64
CA ASP A 397 -17.84 -17.15 2.17
C ASP A 397 -19.24 -16.52 2.08
N VAL A 398 -19.37 -15.34 1.47
CA VAL A 398 -20.63 -14.61 1.35
C VAL A 398 -21.11 -14.65 -0.09
N GLN A 399 -22.26 -15.31 -0.29
CA GLN A 399 -22.97 -15.34 -1.55
C GLN A 399 -24.34 -14.65 -1.42
N ILE A 400 -24.64 -13.81 -2.39
CA ILE A 400 -25.88 -13.05 -2.50
C ILE A 400 -26.63 -13.49 -3.76
N GLU A 401 -27.95 -13.66 -3.66
CA GLU A 401 -28.76 -14.17 -4.77
C GLU A 401 -28.79 -13.21 -5.98
N HIS A 402 -29.24 -11.98 -5.76
CA HIS A 402 -29.54 -11.00 -6.81
C HIS A 402 -28.28 -10.40 -7.49
N PRO A 403 -28.39 -9.95 -8.75
CA PRO A 403 -27.24 -9.52 -9.54
C PRO A 403 -26.75 -8.12 -9.13
N LEU A 404 -25.53 -7.81 -9.56
CA LEU A 404 -24.90 -6.50 -9.39
C LEU A 404 -24.49 -5.95 -10.76
N HIS A 405 -24.86 -4.71 -11.06
CA HIS A 405 -24.42 -4.00 -12.26
C HIS A 405 -23.43 -2.91 -11.90
N VAL A 406 -22.25 -2.95 -12.52
CA VAL A 406 -21.13 -2.05 -12.22
C VAL A 406 -20.83 -1.19 -13.44
N LEU A 407 -20.96 0.12 -13.29
CA LEU A 407 -20.35 1.07 -14.22
C LEU A 407 -18.94 1.39 -13.74
N ALA A 408 -17.96 0.89 -14.48
CA ALA A 408 -16.54 1.01 -14.13
C ALA A 408 -15.86 2.08 -14.98
N GLY A 409 -15.51 3.21 -14.36
CA GLY A 409 -14.86 4.33 -15.06
C GLY A 409 -13.35 4.14 -15.17
N ASP A 410 -12.78 4.51 -16.31
CA ASP A 410 -11.34 4.52 -16.59
C ASP A 410 -10.96 5.83 -17.31
N TYR A 411 -10.28 6.71 -16.60
CA TYR A 411 -9.85 8.02 -17.07
C TYR A 411 -8.62 7.89 -17.96
N GLN A 412 -8.68 8.43 -19.18
CA GLN A 412 -7.60 8.36 -20.17
C GLN A 412 -7.18 9.75 -20.68
N GLY A 413 -6.97 10.70 -19.77
CA GLY A 413 -6.47 12.04 -20.11
C GLY A 413 -5.00 12.25 -19.75
N ASP A 414 -4.37 13.23 -20.39
CA ASP A 414 -3.00 13.64 -20.11
C ASP A 414 -2.94 14.74 -19.02
N GLY A 415 -1.91 14.74 -18.17
CA GLY A 415 -1.64 15.85 -17.22
C GLY A 415 -1.27 15.43 -15.79
N LEU A 416 -1.37 16.36 -14.84
CA LEU A 416 -0.96 16.19 -13.44
C LEU A 416 -2.02 15.52 -12.58
N LEU A 417 -3.31 15.61 -12.96
CA LEU A 417 -4.39 14.95 -12.22
C LEU A 417 -4.28 13.42 -12.25
N PRO A 418 -3.99 12.79 -13.41
CA PRO A 418 -3.56 11.39 -13.43
C PRO A 418 -2.36 11.12 -12.54
N TRP A 419 -1.33 11.96 -12.54
CA TRP A 419 -0.15 11.74 -11.69
C TRP A 419 -0.43 11.88 -10.17
N LEU A 420 -1.38 12.73 -9.78
CA LEU A 420 -1.84 12.88 -8.39
C LEU A 420 -2.79 11.75 -7.97
N GLY A 421 -3.63 11.27 -8.90
CA GLY A 421 -4.60 10.19 -8.69
C GLY A 421 -4.03 8.78 -8.84
N ASP A 422 -3.01 8.62 -9.69
CA ASP A 422 -2.27 7.38 -9.92
C ASP A 422 -1.42 7.09 -8.68
N CYS A 423 -1.82 6.08 -7.93
CA CYS A 423 -1.15 5.77 -6.68
C CYS A 423 0.21 5.11 -6.92
N LEU A 424 1.11 5.24 -5.94
CA LEU A 424 2.54 4.92 -6.07
C LEU A 424 2.83 3.49 -6.55
N SER A 425 1.95 2.52 -6.27
CA SER A 425 2.02 1.17 -6.80
C SER A 425 1.49 1.08 -8.23
N GLU A 426 0.36 1.69 -8.54
CA GLU A 426 -0.32 1.59 -9.84
C GLU A 426 0.45 2.23 -10.99
N VAL A 427 1.26 3.26 -10.70
CA VAL A 427 2.21 3.84 -11.67
C VAL A 427 3.25 2.81 -12.10
N PHE A 428 3.63 1.92 -11.18
CA PHE A 428 4.60 0.85 -11.40
C PHE A 428 3.93 -0.36 -12.04
N TYR A 429 2.66 -0.65 -11.75
CA TYR A 429 1.99 -1.91 -12.15
C TYR A 429 0.84 -1.78 -13.17
N GLY A 430 0.54 -0.58 -13.68
CA GLY A 430 -0.42 -0.39 -14.79
C GLY A 430 -1.89 -0.19 -14.42
N GLY A 431 -2.20 0.44 -13.28
CA GLY A 431 -3.57 0.56 -12.78
C GLY A 431 -4.52 1.39 -13.66
N GLU A 432 -5.71 0.84 -13.94
CA GLU A 432 -6.88 1.53 -14.51
C GLU A 432 -7.65 2.23 -13.36
N THR A 433 -7.99 3.51 -13.49
CA THR A 433 -8.69 4.30 -12.45
C THR A 433 -9.58 5.39 -13.03
N ASP A 434 -10.59 5.86 -12.29
CA ASP A 434 -11.38 7.05 -12.64
C ASP A 434 -10.87 8.36 -12.00
N LEU A 435 -9.58 8.38 -11.61
CA LEU A 435 -8.87 9.36 -10.76
C LEU A 435 -9.10 9.23 -9.26
N VAL A 436 -10.16 8.55 -8.80
CA VAL A 436 -10.49 8.43 -7.38
C VAL A 436 -10.53 6.98 -6.93
N VAL A 437 -11.02 6.08 -7.78
CA VAL A 437 -11.20 4.67 -7.49
C VAL A 437 -10.60 3.84 -8.61
N ASN A 438 -9.95 2.76 -8.22
CA ASN A 438 -9.37 1.79 -9.13
C ASN A 438 -10.48 1.02 -9.84
N THR A 439 -10.43 0.93 -11.18
CA THR A 439 -11.41 0.20 -11.99
C THR A 439 -11.59 -1.24 -11.49
N PRO A 440 -10.51 -1.98 -11.13
CA PRO A 440 -10.68 -3.31 -10.53
C PRO A 440 -11.36 -3.33 -9.16
N SER A 441 -11.35 -2.22 -8.41
CA SER A 441 -12.06 -2.11 -7.13
C SER A 441 -13.57 -2.08 -7.31
N MET A 442 -14.02 -1.55 -8.44
CA MET A 442 -15.43 -1.25 -8.68
C MET A 442 -16.31 -2.49 -8.82
N SER A 443 -15.75 -3.66 -9.14
CA SER A 443 -16.48 -4.94 -9.21
C SER A 443 -16.41 -5.78 -7.94
N GLY A 444 -15.78 -5.28 -6.87
CA GLY A 444 -15.67 -5.96 -5.59
C GLY A 444 -16.98 -6.14 -4.79
N GLY A 445 -16.88 -6.68 -3.59
CA GLY A 445 -18.02 -7.02 -2.74
C GLY A 445 -18.31 -8.53 -2.76
N ALA A 446 -19.46 -8.90 -2.18
CA ALA A 446 -19.85 -10.31 -2.07
C ALA A 446 -20.11 -10.95 -3.45
N ILE A 447 -19.93 -12.26 -3.54
CA ILE A 447 -20.19 -13.01 -4.77
C ILE A 447 -21.70 -12.98 -5.08
N ARG A 448 -22.07 -12.83 -6.36
CA ARG A 448 -23.46 -12.83 -6.82
C ARG A 448 -23.78 -14.11 -7.58
N VAL A 449 -24.81 -14.85 -7.15
CA VAL A 449 -25.24 -16.09 -7.82
C VAL A 449 -25.82 -15.80 -9.20
N GLN A 450 -26.63 -14.75 -9.32
CA GLN A 450 -27.12 -14.27 -10.63
C GLN A 450 -26.07 -13.46 -11.43
N GLY A 451 -24.86 -13.34 -10.90
CA GLY A 451 -23.70 -12.76 -11.59
C GLY A 451 -23.43 -11.29 -11.30
N ILE A 452 -22.17 -10.91 -11.50
CA ILE A 452 -21.72 -9.51 -11.50
C ILE A 452 -21.58 -9.09 -12.96
N ARG A 453 -22.25 -8.01 -13.35
CA ARG A 453 -22.25 -7.49 -14.70
C ARG A 453 -21.52 -6.15 -14.72
N GLN A 454 -20.56 -5.97 -15.62
CA GLN A 454 -19.74 -4.76 -15.69
C GLN A 454 -19.85 -4.12 -17.07
N LYS A 455 -19.97 -2.79 -17.09
CA LYS A 455 -19.77 -1.98 -18.29
C LYS A 455 -18.60 -1.03 -18.04
N PRO A 456 -17.44 -1.24 -18.69
CA PRO A 456 -16.35 -0.29 -18.65
C PRO A 456 -16.70 0.96 -19.45
N VAL A 457 -16.32 2.13 -18.94
CA VAL A 457 -16.49 3.44 -19.60
C VAL A 457 -15.11 4.08 -19.63
N ARG A 458 -14.59 4.44 -20.81
CA ARG A 458 -13.20 4.89 -20.97
C ARG A 458 -13.10 6.23 -21.67
N GLY A 459 -12.12 7.06 -21.29
CA GLY A 459 -11.75 8.26 -22.05
C GLY A 459 -11.35 9.48 -21.21
N PRO A 460 -10.87 10.56 -21.85
CA PRO A 460 -10.34 11.75 -21.15
C PRO A 460 -11.41 12.58 -20.45
N GLN A 461 -12.68 12.32 -20.74
CA GLN A 461 -13.83 12.94 -20.09
C GLN A 461 -14.49 12.01 -19.05
N VAL A 462 -13.96 10.81 -18.82
CA VAL A 462 -14.51 9.84 -17.85
C VAL A 462 -13.84 10.06 -16.50
N THR A 463 -14.31 11.05 -15.76
CA THR A 463 -13.91 11.28 -14.36
C THR A 463 -14.90 10.63 -13.41
N HIS A 464 -14.48 10.44 -12.15
CA HIS A 464 -15.31 9.94 -11.04
C HIS A 464 -16.72 10.55 -10.94
N PHE A 465 -16.90 11.82 -11.34
CA PHE A 465 -18.18 12.56 -11.23
C PHE A 465 -18.95 12.70 -12.56
N SER A 466 -18.41 12.21 -13.68
CA SER A 466 -18.98 12.44 -15.02
C SER A 466 -20.02 11.40 -15.45
N CYS A 467 -20.13 10.27 -14.74
CA CYS A 467 -20.86 9.09 -15.18
C CYS A 467 -22.38 9.29 -15.36
N PHE A 468 -23.00 10.25 -14.70
CA PHE A 468 -24.45 10.47 -14.79
C PHE A 468 -24.86 11.49 -15.87
N ALA A 469 -23.91 12.20 -16.46
CA ALA A 469 -24.16 13.26 -17.45
C ALA A 469 -23.90 12.82 -18.90
N ARG A 470 -23.54 11.55 -19.12
CA ARG A 470 -23.12 11.03 -20.42
C ARG A 470 -24.07 9.95 -20.91
N ASP A 471 -24.49 10.03 -22.17
CA ASP A 471 -25.39 9.05 -22.80
C ASP A 471 -24.86 7.61 -22.69
N GLU A 472 -23.56 7.41 -22.91
CA GLU A 472 -22.91 6.11 -22.85
C GLU A 472 -23.13 5.36 -21.53
N SER A 473 -23.07 6.08 -20.41
CA SER A 473 -23.21 5.51 -19.06
C SER A 473 -24.63 5.67 -18.49
N ALA A 474 -25.25 6.83 -18.67
CA ALA A 474 -26.61 7.12 -18.16
C ALA A 474 -27.68 6.26 -18.84
N LEU A 475 -27.59 5.96 -20.14
CA LEU A 475 -28.58 5.09 -20.78
C LEU A 475 -28.37 3.63 -20.39
N ALA A 476 -27.12 3.21 -20.21
CA ALA A 476 -26.81 1.86 -19.76
C ALA A 476 -27.33 1.60 -18.33
N LEU A 477 -27.13 2.54 -17.39
CA LEU A 477 -27.66 2.37 -16.03
C LEU A 477 -29.19 2.36 -16.00
N LEU A 478 -29.86 3.20 -16.81
CA LEU A 478 -31.32 3.23 -16.86
C LEU A 478 -31.90 1.94 -17.45
N ALA A 479 -31.24 1.40 -18.49
CA ALA A 479 -31.57 0.09 -19.04
C ALA A 479 -31.42 -1.03 -17.99
N ALA A 480 -30.30 -1.06 -17.25
CA ALA A 480 -30.07 -2.03 -16.19
C ALA A 480 -31.12 -1.94 -15.06
N LEU A 481 -31.51 -0.72 -14.66
CA LEU A 481 -32.58 -0.50 -13.68
C LEU A 481 -33.95 -1.06 -14.15
N LYS A 482 -34.20 -1.06 -15.46
CA LYS A 482 -35.38 -1.68 -16.08
C LYS A 482 -35.27 -3.20 -16.22
N GLY A 483 -34.07 -3.77 -16.06
CA GLY A 483 -33.77 -5.18 -16.25
C GLY A 483 -33.24 -5.54 -17.65
N ASP A 484 -32.74 -4.56 -18.41
CA ASP A 484 -32.06 -4.77 -19.68
C ASP A 484 -30.53 -4.74 -19.51
N ASP A 485 -29.94 -5.93 -19.57
CA ASP A 485 -28.53 -6.18 -19.27
C ASP A 485 -27.62 -6.13 -20.51
N ARG A 486 -28.17 -5.89 -21.71
CA ARG A 486 -27.45 -6.08 -22.99
C ARG A 486 -26.17 -5.25 -23.14
N GLN A 487 -26.04 -4.16 -22.38
CA GLN A 487 -24.87 -3.29 -22.42
C GLN A 487 -23.80 -3.64 -21.39
N PHE A 488 -24.00 -4.69 -20.58
CA PHE A 488 -23.07 -5.12 -19.55
C PHE A 488 -22.54 -6.52 -19.85
N GLU A 489 -21.25 -6.71 -19.62
CA GLU A 489 -20.58 -7.99 -19.74
C GLU A 489 -20.70 -8.75 -18.42
N LEU A 490 -21.01 -10.05 -18.49
CA LEU A 490 -21.02 -10.91 -17.31
C LEU A 490 -19.60 -11.25 -16.89
N LEU A 491 -19.24 -10.95 -15.64
CA LEU A 491 -17.97 -11.32 -15.06
C LEU A 491 -18.04 -12.71 -14.42
N PRO A 492 -16.96 -13.50 -14.43
CA PRO A 492 -16.89 -14.80 -13.76
C PRO A 492 -16.95 -14.69 -12.22
N GLY A 493 -16.74 -13.48 -11.69
CA GLY A 493 -16.75 -13.15 -10.27
C GLY A 493 -16.29 -11.71 -10.06
N PRO A 494 -16.20 -11.23 -8.81
CA PRO A 494 -15.60 -9.94 -8.52
C PRO A 494 -14.15 -9.93 -9.02
N SER A 495 -13.64 -8.79 -9.47
CA SER A 495 -12.25 -8.71 -9.92
C SER A 495 -11.31 -9.15 -8.81
N THR A 496 -10.41 -10.07 -9.14
CA THR A 496 -9.31 -10.52 -8.28
C THR A 496 -8.02 -9.75 -8.56
N ALA A 497 -8.02 -8.84 -9.54
CA ALA A 497 -6.84 -8.06 -9.87
C ALA A 497 -6.36 -7.31 -8.62
N GLU A 498 -5.05 -7.29 -8.42
CA GLU A 498 -4.45 -6.77 -7.20
C GLU A 498 -4.82 -5.29 -7.00
N ILE A 499 -5.41 -4.98 -5.84
CA ILE A 499 -5.60 -3.61 -5.35
C ILE A 499 -4.66 -3.50 -4.14
N GLY A 500 -3.38 -3.61 -4.46
CA GLY A 500 -2.29 -3.75 -3.51
C GLY A 500 -1.16 -2.80 -3.87
N ARG A 501 -0.26 -2.59 -2.92
CA ARG A 501 0.92 -1.73 -3.06
C ARG A 501 2.02 -2.39 -3.89
N GLY A 502 1.63 -2.97 -5.02
CA GLY A 502 2.54 -3.40 -6.06
C GLY A 502 3.09 -4.81 -5.91
N GLY A 503 3.65 -5.34 -6.99
CA GLY A 503 4.53 -6.51 -6.94
C GLY A 503 4.65 -7.32 -8.24
N ILE A 504 3.64 -7.31 -9.12
CA ILE A 504 3.52 -8.36 -10.15
C ILE A 504 4.29 -8.05 -11.46
N ALA A 505 4.25 -6.80 -11.96
CA ALA A 505 4.93 -6.38 -13.19
C ALA A 505 5.19 -4.85 -13.30
N PRO A 506 6.42 -4.34 -13.05
CA PRO A 506 6.84 -2.99 -13.42
C PRO A 506 6.51 -2.62 -14.86
N LYS A 507 6.07 -1.37 -15.11
CA LYS A 507 5.95 -0.80 -16.46
C LYS A 507 7.33 -0.84 -17.13
N ARG A 508 7.42 -1.64 -18.21
CA ARG A 508 8.63 -1.76 -19.03
C ARG A 508 8.99 -0.42 -19.67
N LYS A 509 10.12 0.18 -19.27
CA LYS A 509 10.75 1.27 -20.01
C LYS A 509 11.52 0.65 -21.17
N LYS A 510 11.02 0.81 -22.40
CA LYS A 510 11.52 0.11 -23.60
C LYS A 510 13.04 0.25 -23.85
N ASP A 511 13.65 1.34 -23.36
CA ASP A 511 15.06 1.68 -23.64
C ASP A 511 15.95 1.86 -22.39
N ALA A 512 15.47 1.54 -21.18
CA ALA A 512 16.26 1.70 -19.96
C ALA A 512 17.16 0.47 -19.67
N PRO A 513 18.28 0.64 -18.91
CA PRO A 513 19.02 -0.45 -18.28
C PRO A 513 18.11 -1.36 -17.47
N ILE A 514 18.36 -2.67 -17.49
CA ILE A 514 17.53 -3.64 -16.77
C ILE A 514 18.15 -3.88 -15.40
N VAL A 515 17.32 -3.97 -14.36
CA VAL A 515 17.75 -4.44 -13.04
C VAL A 515 16.78 -5.47 -12.49
N PHE A 516 17.25 -6.68 -12.22
CA PHE A 516 16.47 -7.66 -11.47
C PHE A 516 16.53 -7.38 -9.97
N LEU A 517 15.40 -7.56 -9.28
CA LEU A 517 15.34 -7.53 -7.83
C LEU A 517 14.85 -8.88 -7.31
N LEU A 518 15.72 -9.59 -6.59
CA LEU A 518 15.44 -10.93 -6.04
C LEU A 518 15.29 -10.83 -4.52
N PRO A 519 14.12 -11.19 -3.96
CA PRO A 519 13.91 -11.21 -2.53
C PRO A 519 14.65 -12.39 -1.86
N GLY A 520 14.81 -12.27 -0.54
CA GLY A 520 15.32 -13.32 0.32
C GLY A 520 14.28 -14.37 0.71
N ILE A 521 14.68 -15.28 1.60
CA ILE A 521 13.75 -16.23 2.21
C ILE A 521 12.58 -15.50 2.88
N MET A 522 11.37 -16.01 2.69
CA MET A 522 10.13 -15.40 3.19
C MET A 522 9.83 -14.00 2.68
N GLY A 523 10.63 -13.50 1.72
CA GLY A 523 10.48 -12.19 1.09
C GLY A 523 9.52 -12.16 -0.10
N SER A 524 8.95 -13.30 -0.49
CA SER A 524 7.84 -13.41 -1.44
C SER A 524 6.57 -13.85 -0.73
N HIS A 525 5.44 -13.28 -1.15
CA HIS A 525 4.15 -13.77 -0.73
C HIS A 525 3.88 -15.15 -1.34
N ILE A 526 3.15 -16.02 -0.62
CA ILE A 526 2.78 -17.36 -1.07
C ILE A 526 1.26 -17.50 -0.99
N GLN A 527 0.63 -17.95 -2.06
CA GLN A 527 -0.82 -18.13 -2.16
C GLN A 527 -1.21 -19.54 -2.59
N ILE A 528 -2.43 -19.96 -2.25
CA ILE A 528 -3.11 -21.13 -2.83
C ILE A 528 -4.34 -20.64 -3.58
N GLY A 529 -4.39 -20.88 -4.90
CA GLY A 529 -5.40 -20.26 -5.75
C GLY A 529 -5.26 -18.74 -5.71
N THR A 530 -6.26 -18.04 -5.18
CA THR A 530 -6.23 -16.58 -4.96
C THR A 530 -6.09 -16.18 -3.49
N ASN A 531 -5.95 -17.15 -2.58
CA ASN A 531 -5.82 -16.87 -1.14
C ASN A 531 -4.34 -16.76 -0.76
N ARG A 532 -3.87 -15.55 -0.48
CA ARG A 532 -2.52 -15.29 0.04
C ARG A 532 -2.45 -15.85 1.46
N ILE A 533 -1.57 -16.83 1.68
CA ILE A 533 -1.35 -17.45 3.00
C ILE A 533 -0.15 -16.79 3.69
N TRP A 534 0.91 -16.51 2.95
CA TRP A 534 2.11 -15.86 3.46
C TRP A 534 2.29 -14.48 2.82
N PHE A 535 2.54 -13.38 3.54
CA PHE A 535 2.23 -13.13 4.94
C PHE A 535 0.82 -12.53 5.02
N ASP A 536 -0.20 -13.37 5.17
CA ASP A 536 -1.57 -12.93 5.47
C ASP A 536 -1.91 -13.31 6.92
N PRO A 537 -1.99 -12.33 7.83
CA PRO A 537 -2.26 -12.59 9.25
C PRO A 537 -3.51 -13.43 9.54
N PHE A 538 -4.55 -13.36 8.72
CA PHE A 538 -5.78 -14.12 8.94
C PHE A 538 -5.65 -15.58 8.52
N SER A 539 -5.10 -15.83 7.33
CA SER A 539 -4.82 -17.19 6.86
C SER A 539 -3.81 -17.89 7.76
N MET A 540 -2.81 -17.15 8.25
CA MET A 540 -1.89 -17.66 9.26
C MET A 540 -2.61 -18.01 10.57
N TRP A 541 -3.51 -17.15 11.06
CA TRP A 541 -4.27 -17.37 12.29
C TRP A 541 -5.34 -18.47 12.18
N ALA A 542 -5.89 -18.70 10.99
CA ALA A 542 -6.89 -19.73 10.70
C ALA A 542 -6.31 -21.16 10.54
N GLY A 543 -4.98 -21.32 10.68
CA GLY A 543 -4.33 -22.63 10.58
C GLY A 543 -3.93 -23.05 9.17
N ASP A 544 -4.07 -22.15 8.18
CA ASP A 544 -3.83 -22.48 6.77
C ASP A 544 -2.34 -22.70 6.44
N MET A 545 -1.44 -22.49 7.40
CA MET A 545 -0.03 -22.91 7.30
C MET A 545 0.10 -24.42 7.06
N ALA A 546 -0.83 -25.23 7.60
CA ALA A 546 -0.90 -26.68 7.31
C ALA A 546 -1.10 -26.99 5.82
N LYS A 547 -1.68 -26.05 5.06
CA LYS A 547 -1.90 -26.16 3.62
C LYS A 547 -0.65 -25.82 2.80
N LEU A 548 0.41 -25.28 3.44
CA LEU A 548 1.69 -24.93 2.80
C LEU A 548 2.75 -26.03 2.88
N LYS A 549 2.37 -27.30 3.04
CA LYS A 549 3.33 -28.43 2.90
C LYS A 549 4.06 -28.35 1.55
N VAL A 550 5.29 -28.84 1.51
CA VAL A 550 6.18 -28.73 0.32
C VAL A 550 5.51 -29.23 -0.98
N ASN A 551 4.70 -30.29 -0.89
CA ASN A 551 4.02 -30.92 -2.02
C ASN A 551 2.56 -30.47 -2.21
N ALA A 552 2.13 -29.39 -1.55
CA ALA A 552 0.76 -28.93 -1.66
C ALA A 552 0.46 -28.42 -3.09
N PRO A 553 -0.63 -28.89 -3.75
CA PRO A 553 -0.97 -28.47 -5.10
C PRO A 553 -1.47 -27.03 -5.13
N GLY A 554 -1.20 -26.33 -6.24
CA GLY A 554 -1.74 -24.98 -6.48
C GLY A 554 -1.09 -23.86 -5.66
N VAL A 555 0.04 -24.14 -4.99
CA VAL A 555 0.79 -23.10 -4.29
C VAL A 555 1.68 -22.34 -5.27
N THR A 556 1.59 -21.01 -5.24
CA THR A 556 2.36 -20.12 -6.14
C THR A 556 2.86 -18.88 -5.39
N PRO A 557 3.98 -18.27 -5.83
CA PRO A 557 4.38 -16.97 -5.31
C PRO A 557 3.46 -15.86 -5.85
N ASP A 558 3.21 -14.85 -5.02
CA ASP A 558 2.30 -13.73 -5.31
C ASP A 558 2.98 -12.36 -5.07
N GLY A 559 4.06 -12.11 -5.81
CA GLY A 559 4.87 -10.90 -5.64
C GLY A 559 5.83 -10.94 -4.44
N TRP A 560 6.53 -9.83 -4.22
CA TRP A 560 7.43 -9.67 -3.08
C TRP A 560 6.72 -9.04 -1.87
N MET A 561 7.39 -9.01 -0.72
CA MET A 561 6.92 -8.29 0.45
C MET A 561 7.22 -6.79 0.33
N ASP A 562 6.19 -5.99 0.09
CA ASP A 562 6.32 -4.56 -0.22
C ASP A 562 7.15 -3.78 0.80
N ARG A 563 6.94 -4.07 2.09
CA ARG A 563 7.64 -3.42 3.19
C ARG A 563 9.17 -3.46 3.03
N ASN A 564 9.73 -4.51 2.45
CA ASN A 564 11.18 -4.71 2.37
C ASN A 564 11.76 -4.30 1.02
N TYR A 565 10.99 -4.39 -0.07
CA TYR A 565 11.52 -4.27 -1.43
C TYR A 565 10.93 -3.11 -2.23
N GLU A 566 9.73 -2.64 -1.91
CA GLU A 566 9.01 -1.68 -2.75
C GLU A 566 9.74 -0.33 -2.82
N THR A 567 10.28 0.16 -1.70
CA THR A 567 10.99 1.44 -1.67
C THR A 567 12.26 1.44 -2.52
N LEU A 568 13.05 0.36 -2.45
CA LEU A 568 14.25 0.19 -3.28
C LEU A 568 13.89 -0.01 -4.75
N ALA A 569 12.88 -0.83 -5.06
CA ALA A 569 12.39 -1.01 -6.43
C ALA A 569 11.93 0.33 -7.03
N ARG A 570 11.18 1.13 -6.28
CA ARG A 570 10.76 2.49 -6.68
C ARG A 570 11.96 3.40 -6.94
N TYR A 571 12.96 3.38 -6.07
CA TYR A 571 14.17 4.17 -6.23
C TYR A 571 14.97 3.79 -7.49
N LEU A 572 15.19 2.48 -7.72
CA LEU A 572 15.93 2.00 -8.90
C LEU A 572 15.18 2.25 -10.21
N ALA A 573 13.85 2.22 -10.19
CA ALA A 573 13.02 2.43 -11.37
C ALA A 573 13.06 3.84 -11.96
N ASP A 574 13.62 4.82 -11.26
CA ASP A 574 13.91 6.13 -11.85
C ASP A 574 14.84 5.98 -13.08
N ARG A 575 15.89 5.16 -12.92
CA ARG A 575 16.96 4.98 -13.91
C ARG A 575 16.89 3.64 -14.67
N HIS A 576 16.20 2.64 -14.13
CA HIS A 576 16.19 1.28 -14.66
C HIS A 576 14.78 0.80 -15.01
N GLU A 577 14.69 -0.19 -15.89
CA GLU A 577 13.58 -1.15 -15.90
C GLU A 577 13.84 -2.18 -14.79
N VAL A 578 13.15 -2.02 -13.66
CA VAL A 578 13.18 -3.02 -12.59
C VAL A 578 12.41 -4.24 -13.05
N ARG A 579 12.88 -5.45 -12.74
CA ARG A 579 12.19 -6.71 -12.98
C ARG A 579 12.12 -7.51 -11.66
N PRO A 580 10.95 -7.62 -11.00
CA PRO A 580 10.77 -8.51 -9.85
C PRO A 580 11.00 -9.95 -10.28
N PHE A 581 11.66 -10.73 -9.44
CA PHE A 581 11.62 -12.17 -9.54
C PHE A 581 11.20 -12.75 -8.18
N ALA A 582 9.89 -12.83 -7.96
CA ALA A 582 9.32 -13.51 -6.80
C ALA A 582 9.30 -15.03 -7.04
N TYR A 583 9.65 -15.81 -6.04
CA TYR A 583 9.75 -17.25 -6.14
C TYR A 583 9.26 -17.93 -4.85
N ASP A 584 8.91 -19.21 -4.97
CA ASP A 584 8.49 -19.99 -3.83
C ASP A 584 9.71 -20.39 -3.00
N TRP A 585 9.96 -19.64 -1.93
CA TRP A 585 11.11 -19.80 -1.05
C TRP A 585 11.09 -21.09 -0.24
N ARG A 586 9.98 -21.86 -0.25
CA ARG A 586 9.89 -23.16 0.41
C ARG A 586 10.58 -24.25 -0.39
N LEU A 587 10.60 -24.11 -1.72
CA LEU A 587 11.20 -25.07 -2.65
C LEU A 587 12.71 -24.88 -2.75
N SER A 588 13.39 -25.80 -3.43
CA SER A 588 14.85 -25.78 -3.59
C SER A 588 15.34 -24.49 -4.28
N ILE A 589 16.47 -23.97 -3.83
CA ILE A 589 17.20 -22.88 -4.49
C ILE A 589 17.54 -23.27 -5.93
N THR A 590 17.78 -24.56 -6.20
CA THR A 590 18.04 -25.09 -7.54
C THR A 590 16.84 -24.88 -8.48
N ASP A 591 15.62 -25.11 -7.99
CA ASP A 591 14.40 -24.90 -8.77
C ASP A 591 14.16 -23.41 -9.03
N ALA A 592 14.35 -22.57 -8.01
CA ALA A 592 14.26 -21.12 -8.15
C ALA A 592 15.30 -20.59 -9.15
N ALA A 593 16.55 -21.08 -9.09
CA ALA A 593 17.63 -20.69 -10.00
C ALA A 593 17.36 -21.14 -11.44
N ARG A 594 16.81 -22.34 -11.65
CA ARG A 594 16.40 -22.81 -12.98
C ARG A 594 15.32 -21.91 -13.58
N ARG A 595 14.31 -21.54 -12.80
CA ARG A 595 13.24 -20.62 -13.23
C ARG A 595 13.79 -19.22 -13.50
N PHE A 596 14.66 -18.71 -12.63
CA PHE A 596 15.30 -17.42 -12.81
C PHE A 596 16.21 -17.41 -14.05
N GLY A 597 16.91 -18.51 -14.33
CA GLY A 597 17.77 -18.67 -15.50
C GLY A 597 17.03 -18.40 -16.82
N VAL A 598 15.77 -18.83 -16.94
CA VAL A 598 14.94 -18.55 -18.13
C VAL A 598 14.69 -17.05 -18.29
N GLU A 599 14.32 -16.36 -17.21
CA GLU A 599 14.10 -14.91 -17.21
C GLU A 599 15.41 -14.13 -17.43
N LEU A 600 16.51 -14.63 -16.89
CA LEU A 600 17.85 -14.07 -17.05
C LEU A 600 18.31 -14.17 -18.50
N ASP A 601 18.12 -15.32 -19.15
CA ASP A 601 18.46 -15.53 -20.56
C ASP A 601 17.67 -14.56 -21.47
N GLN A 602 16.38 -14.37 -21.19
CA GLN A 602 15.56 -13.39 -21.89
C GLN A 602 16.03 -11.95 -21.63
N ALA A 603 16.42 -11.62 -20.40
CA ALA A 603 16.91 -10.30 -20.06
C ALA A 603 18.27 -9.99 -20.69
N MET A 604 19.15 -10.99 -20.84
CA MET A 604 20.41 -10.85 -21.58
C MET A 604 20.13 -10.49 -23.04
N LEU A 605 19.19 -11.18 -23.70
CA LEU A 605 18.76 -10.86 -25.06
C LEU A 605 18.19 -9.43 -25.17
N ASP A 606 17.35 -9.04 -24.21
CA ASP A 606 16.77 -7.70 -24.18
C ASP A 606 17.86 -6.62 -24.00
N ALA A 607 18.80 -6.85 -23.08
CA ALA A 607 19.92 -5.94 -22.80
C ALA A 607 20.85 -5.79 -24.01
N GLU A 608 21.21 -6.89 -24.66
CA GLU A 608 22.00 -6.92 -25.90
C GLU A 608 21.29 -6.13 -27.01
N LYS A 609 19.99 -6.38 -27.23
CA LYS A 609 19.19 -5.69 -28.25
C LYS A 609 19.12 -4.18 -28.00
N ARG A 610 18.99 -3.77 -26.74
CA ARG A 610 18.90 -2.36 -26.32
C ARG A 610 20.26 -1.68 -26.23
N ARG A 611 21.36 -2.45 -26.24
CA ARG A 611 22.72 -1.99 -25.89
C ARG A 611 22.75 -1.31 -24.52
N GLN A 612 22.06 -1.89 -23.55
CA GLN A 612 21.96 -1.38 -22.18
C GLN A 612 22.49 -2.41 -21.17
N PRO A 613 22.99 -1.97 -19.99
CA PRO A 613 23.45 -2.89 -18.94
C PRO A 613 22.33 -3.78 -18.37
N LEU A 614 22.72 -4.98 -17.90
CA LEU A 614 21.87 -5.89 -17.12
C LEU A 614 22.41 -6.02 -15.70
N ARG A 615 21.64 -5.57 -14.71
CA ARG A 615 22.02 -5.58 -13.30
C ARG A 615 21.14 -6.53 -12.51
N ILE A 616 21.67 -7.04 -11.41
CA ILE A 616 20.94 -7.91 -10.48
C ILE A 616 21.22 -7.40 -9.08
N VAL A 617 20.16 -7.07 -8.34
CA VAL A 617 20.21 -6.78 -6.90
C VAL A 617 19.49 -7.92 -6.20
N ALA A 618 20.21 -8.65 -5.37
CA ALA A 618 19.71 -9.87 -4.76
C ALA A 618 19.93 -9.83 -3.25
N HIS A 619 18.84 -10.00 -2.51
CA HIS A 619 18.85 -9.96 -1.05
C HIS A 619 18.84 -11.38 -0.47
N SER A 620 19.71 -11.64 0.51
CA SER A 620 19.71 -12.89 1.28
C SER A 620 19.70 -14.13 0.36
N MET A 621 18.77 -15.07 0.54
CA MET A 621 18.63 -16.27 -0.30
C MET A 621 18.53 -15.97 -1.81
N GLY A 622 17.97 -14.82 -2.22
CA GLY A 622 17.91 -14.42 -3.61
C GLY A 622 19.29 -14.30 -4.26
N GLY A 623 20.33 -14.00 -3.47
CA GLY A 623 21.70 -13.96 -3.96
C GLY A 623 22.27 -15.33 -4.30
N LEU A 624 21.81 -16.40 -3.64
CA LEU A 624 22.15 -17.79 -3.98
C LEU A 624 21.43 -18.24 -5.26
N VAL A 625 20.16 -17.85 -5.42
CA VAL A 625 19.38 -18.06 -6.65
C VAL A 625 20.08 -17.41 -7.84
N ALA A 626 20.50 -16.14 -7.71
CA ALA A 626 21.24 -15.43 -8.75
C ALA A 626 22.60 -16.08 -9.04
N ARG A 627 23.36 -16.43 -7.99
CA ARG A 627 24.67 -17.08 -8.10
C ARG A 627 24.59 -18.38 -8.91
N LEU A 628 23.64 -19.24 -8.58
CA LEU A 628 23.45 -20.52 -9.28
C LEU A 628 22.93 -20.33 -10.70
N ALA A 629 22.02 -19.38 -10.93
CA ALA A 629 21.54 -19.08 -12.28
C ALA A 629 22.65 -18.52 -13.20
N LEU A 630 23.61 -17.79 -12.65
CA LEU A 630 24.76 -17.26 -13.40
C LEU A 630 25.85 -18.31 -13.68
N GLN A 631 25.79 -19.48 -13.04
CA GLN A 631 26.69 -20.59 -13.34
C GLN A 631 26.59 -20.95 -14.83
N GLY A 632 27.73 -20.98 -15.52
CA GLY A 632 27.80 -21.19 -16.98
C GLY A 632 27.34 -20.01 -17.84
N ARG A 633 26.90 -18.89 -17.25
CA ARG A 633 26.46 -17.67 -17.96
C ARG A 633 27.37 -16.45 -17.77
N TRP A 634 28.38 -16.53 -16.90
CA TRP A 634 29.29 -15.43 -16.59
C TRP A 634 29.95 -14.81 -17.82
N ASP A 635 30.41 -15.63 -18.77
CA ASP A 635 31.08 -15.11 -19.97
C ASP A 635 30.14 -14.26 -20.81
N ARG A 636 28.90 -14.73 -21.04
CA ARG A 636 27.88 -13.94 -21.72
C ARG A 636 27.51 -12.69 -20.92
N PHE A 637 27.30 -12.82 -19.60
CA PHE A 637 26.98 -11.69 -18.72
C PHE A 637 28.02 -10.57 -18.82
N LYS A 638 29.31 -10.93 -18.84
CA LYS A 638 30.44 -9.99 -18.98
C LYS A 638 30.48 -9.28 -20.34
N THR A 639 30.00 -9.92 -21.41
CA THR A 639 29.96 -9.28 -22.74
C THR A 639 28.96 -8.12 -22.82
N ILE A 640 28.02 -8.02 -21.87
CA ILE A 640 27.07 -6.91 -21.76
C ILE A 640 27.68 -5.84 -20.85
N PRO A 641 28.20 -4.71 -21.38
CA PRO A 641 28.99 -3.77 -20.59
C PRO A 641 28.20 -3.15 -19.42
N GLY A 642 28.85 -3.07 -18.25
CA GLY A 642 28.25 -2.50 -17.04
C GLY A 642 27.29 -3.43 -16.28
N SER A 643 27.21 -4.70 -16.68
CA SER A 643 26.39 -5.72 -16.00
C SER A 643 27.05 -6.18 -14.70
N ARG A 644 26.27 -6.24 -13.63
CA ARG A 644 26.75 -6.55 -12.27
C ARG A 644 25.72 -7.29 -11.43
N LEU A 645 26.22 -8.11 -10.51
CA LEU A 645 25.47 -8.70 -9.40
C LEU A 645 25.84 -7.98 -8.10
N LEU A 646 24.85 -7.40 -7.43
CA LEU A 646 24.96 -6.87 -6.08
C LEU A 646 24.25 -7.81 -5.11
N GLN A 647 25.01 -8.43 -4.22
CA GLN A 647 24.52 -9.26 -3.13
C GLN A 647 24.35 -8.42 -1.86
N LEU A 648 23.14 -8.42 -1.29
CA LEU A 648 22.83 -7.78 0.00
C LEU A 648 22.69 -8.87 1.06
N GLY A 649 23.69 -9.02 1.94
CA GLY A 649 23.63 -9.98 3.05
C GLY A 649 23.46 -11.45 2.62
N THR A 650 23.98 -11.86 1.47
CA THR A 650 23.77 -13.23 0.95
C THR A 650 24.53 -14.28 1.78
N PRO A 651 23.87 -15.34 2.28
CA PRO A 651 24.52 -16.40 3.06
C PRO A 651 25.29 -17.39 2.16
N ASN A 652 26.44 -16.98 1.61
CA ASN A 652 27.25 -17.80 0.68
C ASN A 652 27.90 -19.06 1.28
N ALA A 653 27.74 -19.30 2.59
CA ALA A 653 28.08 -20.55 3.26
C ALA A 653 27.01 -20.95 4.31
N GLY A 654 25.76 -20.53 4.09
CA GLY A 654 24.65 -20.78 5.01
C GLY A 654 24.66 -19.88 6.26
N SER A 655 23.72 -20.12 7.17
CA SER A 655 23.49 -19.33 8.38
C SER A 655 23.11 -20.20 9.58
N HIS A 656 23.76 -19.96 10.72
CA HIS A 656 23.44 -20.64 11.98
C HIS A 656 22.09 -20.19 12.57
N SER A 657 21.54 -19.07 12.09
CA SER A 657 20.20 -18.63 12.46
C SER A 657 19.13 -19.61 11.98
N ILE A 658 19.36 -20.34 10.87
CA ILE A 658 18.45 -21.38 10.39
C ILE A 658 18.42 -22.57 11.35
N ALA A 659 19.58 -22.94 11.91
CA ALA A 659 19.62 -23.97 12.94
C ALA A 659 18.84 -23.53 14.19
N ALA A 660 19.00 -22.27 14.61
CA ALA A 660 18.24 -21.69 15.71
C ALA A 660 16.71 -21.69 15.45
N VAL A 661 16.28 -21.40 14.21
CA VAL A 661 14.88 -21.46 13.78
C VAL A 661 14.33 -22.89 13.92
N LEU A 662 15.06 -23.88 13.40
CA LEU A 662 14.63 -25.29 13.45
C LEU A 662 14.58 -25.86 14.89
N MET A 663 15.37 -25.31 15.82
CA MET A 663 15.32 -25.64 17.24
C MET A 663 14.30 -24.81 18.04
N ALA A 664 13.50 -23.97 17.37
CA ALA A 664 12.58 -23.00 17.97
C ALA A 664 13.24 -21.96 18.89
N ARG A 665 14.55 -21.73 18.78
CA ARG A 665 15.34 -20.82 19.63
C ARG A 665 15.59 -19.45 19.00
N ASP A 666 15.16 -19.23 17.77
CA ASP A 666 15.26 -17.94 17.08
C ASP A 666 14.24 -16.93 17.61
N ASP A 667 14.62 -15.65 17.64
CA ASP A 667 13.74 -14.56 18.10
C ASP A 667 12.43 -14.49 17.30
N PHE A 668 12.46 -14.81 16.00
CA PHE A 668 11.26 -14.86 15.17
C PHE A 668 10.27 -15.93 15.62
N ILE A 669 10.76 -17.15 15.88
CA ILE A 669 9.92 -18.26 16.32
C ILE A 669 9.32 -17.97 17.69
N GLN A 670 10.12 -17.39 18.59
CA GLN A 670 9.67 -16.98 19.92
C GLN A 670 8.63 -15.84 19.88
N ILE A 671 8.67 -14.98 18.85
CA ILE A 671 7.66 -13.94 18.59
C ILE A 671 6.39 -14.57 18.01
N ILE A 672 6.50 -15.48 17.04
CA ILE A 672 5.36 -16.17 16.44
C ILE A 672 4.61 -17.03 17.47
N GLU A 673 5.31 -17.77 18.34
CA GLU A 673 4.68 -18.60 19.40
C GLU A 673 3.67 -17.78 20.21
N ARG A 674 4.04 -16.55 20.55
CA ARG A 674 3.22 -15.64 21.35
C ARG A 674 2.06 -15.04 20.58
N TRP A 675 2.22 -14.85 19.27
CA TRP A 675 1.20 -14.28 18.41
C TRP A 675 0.10 -15.31 18.04
N PHE A 676 0.43 -16.60 18.07
CA PHE A 676 -0.45 -17.71 17.68
C PHE A 676 -1.32 -18.29 18.81
N ASP A 677 -1.23 -17.79 20.05
CA ASP A 677 -1.81 -18.47 21.20
C ASP A 677 -3.35 -18.31 21.30
N TRP A 678 -4.07 -19.33 20.80
CA TRP A 678 -5.17 -20.05 21.48
C TRP A 678 -5.70 -21.25 20.64
N LYS A 679 -5.23 -21.50 19.39
CA LYS A 679 -5.75 -22.60 18.55
C LYS A 679 -4.74 -23.52 17.83
N HIS A 680 -3.45 -23.20 17.73
CA HIS A 680 -2.48 -23.97 16.91
C HIS A 680 -1.19 -24.35 17.67
N ASP A 681 -0.65 -25.54 17.42
CA ASP A 681 0.56 -26.09 18.05
C ASP A 681 1.82 -25.64 17.28
N MET A 682 2.78 -24.95 17.94
CA MET A 682 4.08 -24.53 17.36
C MET A 682 4.82 -25.71 16.73
N ARG A 683 4.66 -26.90 17.31
CA ARG A 683 5.20 -28.14 16.77
C ARG A 683 4.71 -28.41 15.34
N GLU A 684 3.44 -28.18 15.03
CA GLU A 684 2.88 -28.43 13.69
C GLU A 684 3.48 -27.48 12.65
N PHE A 685 3.69 -26.22 13.02
CA PHE A 685 4.35 -25.24 12.15
C PHE A 685 5.80 -25.66 11.84
N LEU A 686 6.59 -25.98 12.87
CA LEU A 686 7.98 -26.39 12.66
C LEU A 686 8.10 -27.78 12.05
N GLU A 687 7.12 -28.66 12.24
CA GLU A 687 7.01 -29.93 11.53
C GLU A 687 6.89 -29.74 10.01
N ILE A 688 6.24 -28.66 9.56
CA ILE A 688 6.15 -28.33 8.14
C ILE A 688 7.42 -27.64 7.65
N VAL A 689 7.93 -26.66 8.41
CA VAL A 689 9.09 -25.85 8.02
C VAL A 689 10.37 -26.69 7.94
N ARG A 690 10.53 -27.70 8.82
CA ARG A 690 11.71 -28.59 8.80
C ARG A 690 11.83 -29.42 7.51
N ASP A 691 10.75 -29.55 6.75
CA ASP A 691 10.71 -30.33 5.51
C ASP A 691 10.86 -29.45 4.26
N PHE A 692 11.00 -28.12 4.40
CA PHE A 692 11.18 -27.21 3.27
C PHE A 692 12.62 -27.24 2.73
N PRO A 693 12.85 -27.68 1.48
CA PRO A 693 14.20 -27.71 0.90
C PRO A 693 14.89 -26.35 0.93
N GLY A 694 14.17 -25.27 0.60
CA GLY A 694 14.74 -23.91 0.59
C GLY A 694 15.22 -23.43 1.97
N VAL A 695 14.61 -23.92 3.05
CA VAL A 695 15.06 -23.64 4.43
C VAL A 695 16.31 -24.47 4.75
N LEU A 696 16.29 -25.77 4.47
CA LEU A 696 17.40 -26.67 4.78
C LEU A 696 18.68 -26.34 4.00
N GLU A 697 18.55 -25.86 2.76
CA GLU A 697 19.67 -25.45 1.91
C GLU A 697 20.41 -24.18 2.44
N LEU A 698 19.82 -23.47 3.40
CA LEU A 698 20.43 -22.32 4.10
C LEU A 698 21.13 -22.68 5.42
N LEU A 699 21.11 -23.95 5.84
CA LEU A 699 21.88 -24.42 7.01
C LEU A 699 23.39 -24.15 6.80
N PRO A 700 24.20 -24.06 7.87
CA PRO A 700 25.64 -23.82 7.75
C PRO A 700 26.32 -24.89 6.88
N TRP A 701 26.99 -24.45 5.80
CA TRP A 701 27.55 -25.36 4.83
C TRP A 701 28.77 -26.09 5.37
N PRO A 702 28.96 -27.38 4.99
CA PRO A 702 30.16 -28.11 5.34
C PRO A 702 31.37 -27.55 4.58
N GLY A 703 32.50 -27.38 5.28
CA GLY A 703 33.82 -27.17 4.69
C GLY A 703 34.41 -28.48 4.14
N ASP A 704 35.71 -28.50 3.88
CA ASP A 704 36.37 -29.66 3.25
C ASP A 704 36.48 -30.88 4.19
N ASN A 705 36.39 -30.65 5.49
CA ASN A 705 36.32 -31.70 6.52
C ASN A 705 34.87 -32.22 6.73
N GLY A 706 33.91 -31.80 5.91
CA GLY A 706 32.51 -32.20 6.01
C GLY A 706 31.70 -31.48 7.10
N ARG A 707 32.27 -30.48 7.79
CA ARG A 707 31.66 -29.78 8.94
C ARG A 707 31.66 -28.27 8.72
N ALA A 708 30.71 -27.58 9.34
CA ALA A 708 30.65 -26.12 9.37
C ALA A 708 31.80 -25.53 10.23
N VAL A 709 31.88 -24.20 10.26
CA VAL A 709 32.97 -23.46 10.93
C VAL A 709 33.04 -23.68 12.44
N ASP A 710 31.94 -24.12 13.07
CA ASP A 710 31.85 -24.48 14.49
C ASP A 710 32.17 -25.96 14.76
N GLY A 711 32.50 -26.73 13.71
CA GLY A 711 32.86 -28.14 13.80
C GLY A 711 31.67 -29.11 13.77
N VAL A 712 30.45 -28.63 13.45
CA VAL A 712 29.23 -29.45 13.39
C VAL A 712 28.87 -29.79 11.94
N ASP A 713 28.40 -31.02 11.68
CA ASP A 713 27.77 -31.38 10.41
C ASP A 713 26.24 -31.25 10.53
N TYR A 714 25.70 -30.10 10.12
CA TYR A 714 24.27 -29.79 10.17
C TYR A 714 23.40 -30.64 9.24
N PHE A 715 24.00 -31.41 8.34
CA PHE A 715 23.28 -32.30 7.42
C PHE A 715 23.33 -33.76 7.86
N ASP A 716 23.96 -34.05 9.00
CA ASP A 716 23.88 -35.36 9.65
C ASP A 716 22.67 -35.40 10.58
N ALA A 717 21.67 -36.21 10.23
CA ALA A 717 20.48 -36.41 11.06
C ALA A 717 20.80 -36.92 12.48
N ALA A 718 21.90 -37.66 12.66
CA ALA A 718 22.30 -38.17 13.98
C ALA A 718 22.68 -37.04 14.96
N VAL A 719 23.24 -35.93 14.45
CA VAL A 719 23.55 -34.73 15.26
C VAL A 719 22.26 -34.16 15.84
N TRP A 720 21.24 -33.96 15.01
CA TRP A 720 19.95 -33.43 15.44
C TRP A 720 19.22 -34.33 16.44
N GLN A 721 19.27 -35.66 16.24
CA GLN A 721 18.70 -36.62 17.17
C GLN A 721 19.42 -36.59 18.53
N THR A 722 20.74 -36.51 18.50
CA THR A 722 21.56 -36.38 19.72
C THR A 722 21.22 -35.10 20.46
N TRP A 723 21.13 -33.98 19.75
CA TRP A 723 20.76 -32.69 20.34
C TRP A 723 19.35 -32.70 20.93
N TYR A 724 18.37 -33.29 20.26
CA TYR A 724 17.02 -33.43 20.79
C TYR A 724 16.96 -34.31 22.05
N GLY A 725 17.79 -35.36 22.11
CA GLY A 725 17.95 -36.19 23.31
C GLY A 725 18.57 -35.44 24.48
N GLN A 726 19.56 -34.57 24.20
CA GLN A 726 20.29 -33.79 25.20
C GLN A 726 19.51 -32.56 25.69
N ASP A 727 18.67 -31.93 24.87
CA ASP A 727 17.84 -30.79 25.26
C ASP A 727 16.91 -31.19 26.42
N GLN A 728 17.05 -30.57 27.59
CA GLN A 728 16.24 -30.83 28.79
C GLN A 728 15.12 -29.81 28.99
N ASP A 729 14.86 -28.93 28.02
CA ASP A 729 13.77 -27.95 28.11
C ASP A 729 12.40 -28.64 28.15
N SER A 730 11.56 -28.24 29.12
CA SER A 730 10.27 -28.86 29.39
C SER A 730 9.27 -28.74 28.22
N LYS A 731 9.45 -27.73 27.36
CA LYS A 731 8.61 -27.51 26.18
C LYS A 731 9.12 -28.19 24.91
N LYS A 732 10.31 -28.82 24.91
CA LYS A 732 10.96 -29.31 23.66
C LYS A 732 10.02 -30.12 22.76
N SER A 733 9.25 -31.05 23.34
CA SER A 733 8.36 -31.95 22.60
C SER A 733 7.11 -31.27 22.01
N LYS A 734 6.85 -30.02 22.38
CA LYS A 734 5.78 -29.16 21.87
C LYS A 734 6.31 -28.01 20.99
N SER A 735 7.62 -27.85 20.90
CA SER A 735 8.21 -26.70 20.20
C SER A 735 8.95 -27.11 18.95
N TRP A 736 9.79 -28.15 18.97
CA TRP A 736 10.60 -28.49 17.80
C TRP A 736 10.79 -29.99 17.62
N LEU A 737 11.15 -30.40 16.39
CA LEU A 737 11.44 -31.78 16.04
C LEU A 737 12.71 -31.83 15.18
N PRO A 738 13.53 -32.89 15.31
CA PRO A 738 14.68 -33.10 14.43
C PRO A 738 14.28 -33.13 12.94
N PRO A 739 15.08 -32.52 12.05
CA PRO A 739 14.96 -32.72 10.61
C PRO A 739 15.18 -34.18 10.22
N GLN A 740 14.56 -34.60 9.11
CA GLN A 740 14.65 -35.97 8.60
C GLN A 740 15.90 -36.16 7.73
N LYS A 741 16.39 -37.40 7.67
CA LYS A 741 17.62 -37.74 6.93
C LYS A 741 17.52 -37.40 5.43
N GLU A 742 16.45 -37.82 4.76
CA GLU A 742 16.29 -37.65 3.31
C GLU A 742 16.25 -36.16 2.88
N PRO A 743 15.45 -35.27 3.50
CA PRO A 743 15.53 -33.83 3.23
C PRO A 743 16.92 -33.23 3.46
N LEU A 744 17.64 -33.63 4.51
CA LEU A 744 19.01 -33.17 4.77
C LEU A 744 20.01 -33.67 3.70
N ASP A 745 19.89 -34.92 3.25
CA ASP A 745 20.73 -35.47 2.18
C ASP A 745 20.49 -34.71 0.86
N ASN A 746 19.23 -34.42 0.53
CA ASN A 746 18.87 -33.65 -0.67
C ASN A 746 19.41 -32.21 -0.59
N ALA A 747 19.28 -31.54 0.57
CA ALA A 747 19.86 -30.22 0.78
C ALA A 747 21.38 -30.23 0.66
N ARG A 748 22.05 -31.26 1.19
CA ARG A 748 23.51 -31.44 1.04
C ARG A 748 23.93 -31.54 -0.43
N GLN A 749 23.16 -32.25 -1.26
CA GLN A 749 23.41 -32.35 -2.70
C GLN A 749 23.24 -31.00 -3.41
N ALA A 750 22.16 -30.27 -3.11
CA ALA A 750 21.93 -28.93 -3.67
C ALA A 750 23.06 -27.94 -3.28
N ILE A 751 23.55 -28.01 -2.04
CA ILE A 751 24.66 -27.19 -1.57
C ILE A 751 25.96 -27.54 -2.30
N ALA A 752 26.20 -28.80 -2.64
CA ALA A 752 27.37 -29.17 -3.45
C ALA A 752 27.34 -28.45 -4.82
N ALA A 753 26.17 -28.36 -5.46
CA ALA A 753 26.01 -27.59 -6.70
C ALA A 753 26.24 -26.08 -6.49
N LEU A 754 25.70 -25.51 -5.40
CA LEU A 754 25.91 -24.10 -5.04
C LEU A 754 27.38 -23.77 -4.73
N ARG A 755 28.10 -24.66 -4.04
CA ARG A 755 29.54 -24.52 -3.78
C ARG A 755 30.35 -24.53 -5.07
N ALA A 756 29.97 -25.37 -6.03
CA ALA A 756 30.59 -25.44 -7.35
C ALA A 756 30.25 -24.25 -8.28
N ALA A 757 29.19 -23.49 -7.97
CA ALA A 757 28.85 -22.27 -8.68
C ALA A 757 29.72 -21.11 -8.18
N GLU A 758 30.87 -20.86 -8.80
CA GLU A 758 31.73 -19.73 -8.44
C GLU A 758 31.09 -18.39 -8.81
N LEU A 759 31.38 -17.36 -8.00
CA LEU A 759 31.05 -15.96 -8.31
C LEU A 759 32.20 -15.35 -9.10
N ASP A 760 31.91 -14.60 -10.16
CA ASP A 760 32.93 -13.83 -10.87
C ASP A 760 33.22 -12.52 -10.10
N PRO A 761 34.41 -12.34 -9.50
CA PRO A 761 34.69 -11.16 -8.66
C PRO A 761 34.71 -9.84 -9.42
N ALA A 762 34.89 -9.86 -10.75
CA ALA A 762 34.88 -8.65 -11.56
C ALA A 762 33.46 -8.08 -11.76
N CYS A 763 32.45 -8.94 -11.68
CA CYS A 763 31.04 -8.56 -11.86
C CYS A 763 30.21 -8.63 -10.57
N THR A 764 30.79 -9.09 -9.45
CA THR A 764 30.07 -9.29 -8.19
C THR A 764 30.49 -8.26 -7.14
N LEU A 765 29.51 -7.72 -6.41
CA LEU A 765 29.69 -6.80 -5.30
C LEU A 765 28.90 -7.30 -4.09
N TYR A 766 29.38 -7.04 -2.89
CA TYR A 766 28.72 -7.47 -1.66
C TYR A 766 28.51 -6.29 -0.70
N VAL A 767 27.31 -6.20 -0.13
CA VAL A 767 27.01 -5.31 0.99
C VAL A 767 26.70 -6.15 2.23
N ALA A 768 27.50 -5.93 3.27
CA ALA A 768 27.39 -6.56 4.58
C ALA A 768 26.68 -5.62 5.57
N GLY A 769 25.62 -6.10 6.21
CA GLY A 769 24.99 -5.41 7.34
C GLY A 769 25.81 -5.55 8.63
N HIS A 770 25.31 -4.98 9.73
CA HIS A 770 25.98 -4.97 11.02
C HIS A 770 24.99 -5.21 12.19
N ALA A 771 25.15 -6.35 12.88
CA ALA A 771 24.52 -6.73 14.14
C ALA A 771 25.13 -8.02 14.72
N SER A 772 24.87 -8.27 16.01
CA SER A 772 25.26 -9.52 16.67
C SER A 772 24.65 -10.73 15.96
N THR A 773 25.49 -11.66 15.52
CA THR A 773 25.10 -12.71 14.56
C THR A 773 25.50 -14.10 15.04
N PRO A 774 24.58 -15.08 14.99
CA PRO A 774 24.89 -16.47 15.30
C PRO A 774 25.94 -17.10 14.38
N ILE A 775 26.92 -17.79 14.96
CA ILE A 775 27.98 -18.53 14.24
C ILE A 775 28.29 -19.92 14.83
N ALA A 776 27.63 -20.32 15.93
CA ALA A 776 27.79 -21.64 16.51
C ALA A 776 26.55 -22.08 17.30
N VAL A 777 26.32 -23.40 17.39
CA VAL A 777 25.28 -23.98 18.28
C VAL A 777 25.89 -25.11 19.10
N ARG A 778 25.57 -25.16 20.39
CA ARG A 778 25.94 -26.27 21.27
C ARG A 778 24.87 -26.57 22.31
N ILE A 779 24.96 -27.75 22.94
CA ILE A 779 24.16 -28.09 24.11
C ILE A 779 25.10 -28.36 25.28
N VAL A 780 24.93 -27.62 26.37
CA VAL A 780 25.74 -27.72 27.60
C VAL A 780 24.77 -27.88 28.76
N ASP A 781 25.01 -28.89 29.61
CA ASP A 781 24.17 -29.20 30.77
C ASP A 781 22.66 -29.28 30.47
N GLY A 782 22.34 -29.80 29.27
CA GLY A 782 20.96 -29.94 28.79
C GLY A 782 20.31 -28.65 28.28
N GLN A 783 21.04 -27.53 28.19
CA GLN A 783 20.55 -26.26 27.65
C GLN A 783 21.13 -25.98 26.26
N VAL A 784 20.28 -25.52 25.35
CA VAL A 784 20.71 -25.06 24.01
C VAL A 784 21.33 -23.68 24.14
N GLU A 785 22.59 -23.56 23.69
CA GLU A 785 23.32 -22.29 23.64
C GLU A 785 23.63 -21.89 22.20
N ILE A 786 23.41 -20.61 21.89
CA ILE A 786 23.76 -20.03 20.58
C ILE A 786 24.97 -19.12 20.78
N GLY A 787 26.04 -19.43 20.05
CA GLY A 787 27.25 -18.62 19.99
C GLY A 787 27.11 -17.52 18.94
N SER A 788 27.33 -16.26 19.33
CA SER A 788 27.25 -15.10 18.43
C SER A 788 28.52 -14.25 18.44
N ILE A 789 28.75 -13.55 17.33
CA ILE A 789 29.83 -12.56 17.15
C ILE A 789 29.26 -11.23 16.65
N ALA A 790 29.95 -10.11 16.86
CA ALA A 790 29.49 -8.81 16.39
C ALA A 790 29.59 -8.64 14.85
N GLU A 791 30.46 -9.42 14.22
CA GLU A 791 30.78 -9.36 12.79
C GLU A 791 29.76 -10.13 11.92
N GLY A 792 28.59 -9.53 11.71
CA GLY A 792 27.56 -10.04 10.81
C GLY A 792 26.39 -9.07 10.73
N ASP A 793 25.25 -9.47 10.17
CA ASP A 793 24.06 -8.62 10.02
C ASP A 793 22.86 -9.04 10.89
N GLY A 794 23.06 -9.93 11.85
CA GLY A 794 22.03 -10.54 12.70
C GLY A 794 21.59 -11.92 12.20
N ARG A 795 21.86 -12.26 10.94
CA ARG A 795 21.56 -13.58 10.35
C ARG A 795 22.79 -14.21 9.71
N VAL A 796 23.61 -13.43 9.02
CA VAL A 796 24.74 -13.89 8.20
C VAL A 796 26.06 -13.32 8.75
N PRO A 797 26.96 -14.16 9.27
CA PRO A 797 28.28 -13.73 9.70
C PRO A 797 29.11 -13.22 8.52
N TRP A 798 29.93 -12.18 8.71
CA TRP A 798 30.83 -11.68 7.65
C TRP A 798 31.78 -12.77 7.17
N LYS A 799 32.36 -13.52 8.10
CA LYS A 799 33.33 -14.60 7.85
C LYS A 799 32.81 -15.68 6.89
N THR A 800 31.52 -16.00 6.95
CA THR A 800 30.90 -17.08 6.15
C THR A 800 30.03 -16.56 5.01
N GLY A 801 29.54 -15.33 5.11
CA GLY A 801 28.69 -14.71 4.09
C GLY A 801 29.45 -14.05 2.94
N ILE A 802 30.59 -13.41 3.23
CA ILE A 802 31.38 -12.67 2.24
C ILE A 802 32.22 -13.65 1.41
N PRO A 803 32.00 -13.75 0.09
CA PRO A 803 32.80 -14.64 -0.76
C PRO A 803 34.25 -14.16 -0.88
N PRO A 804 35.23 -15.09 -0.98
CA PRO A 804 36.62 -14.72 -1.23
C PRO A 804 36.79 -13.90 -2.52
N GLY A 805 37.57 -12.82 -2.44
CA GLY A 805 37.93 -11.98 -3.59
C GLY A 805 36.84 -11.02 -4.07
N VAL A 806 35.61 -11.10 -3.56
CA VAL A 806 34.52 -10.19 -3.92
C VAL A 806 34.66 -8.86 -3.17
N PRO A 807 34.61 -7.70 -3.87
CA PRO A 807 34.58 -6.39 -3.22
C PRO A 807 33.41 -6.22 -2.25
N VAL A 808 33.69 -5.73 -1.04
CA VAL A 808 32.71 -5.61 0.05
C VAL A 808 32.59 -4.19 0.59
N TRP A 809 31.35 -3.82 0.93
CA TRP A 809 31.01 -2.62 1.68
C TRP A 809 30.16 -2.98 2.89
N TYR A 810 30.32 -2.21 3.97
CA TYR A 810 29.63 -2.39 5.25
C TYR A 810 28.62 -1.28 5.46
N THR A 811 27.47 -1.61 6.04
CA THR A 811 26.41 -0.67 6.39
C THR A 811 25.86 -0.94 7.79
N ASP A 812 25.40 0.11 8.48
CA ASP A 812 24.75 0.02 9.78
C ASP A 812 23.25 -0.32 9.60
N ALA A 813 23.00 -1.55 9.12
CA ALA A 813 21.67 -2.11 8.96
C ALA A 813 21.66 -3.59 9.33
N VAL A 814 20.58 -4.04 9.95
CA VAL A 814 20.33 -5.47 10.19
C VAL A 814 19.84 -6.15 8.91
N HIS A 815 19.94 -7.47 8.85
CA HIS A 815 19.71 -8.30 7.66
C HIS A 815 18.46 -7.91 6.88
N GLY A 816 17.28 -7.97 7.50
CA GLY A 816 16.00 -7.74 6.82
C GLY A 816 15.77 -6.31 6.35
N ASP A 817 16.52 -5.36 6.92
CA ASP A 817 16.43 -3.95 6.59
C ASP A 817 17.40 -3.56 5.47
N LEU A 818 18.34 -4.41 5.05
CA LEU A 818 19.34 -4.10 4.01
C LEU A 818 18.70 -3.58 2.71
N ALA A 819 17.64 -4.24 2.25
CA ALA A 819 16.91 -3.87 1.04
C ALA A 819 15.98 -2.65 1.23
N ASN A 820 15.67 -2.27 2.49
CA ASN A 820 14.84 -1.10 2.82
C ASN A 820 15.63 0.03 3.51
N HIS A 821 16.97 -0.05 3.50
CA HIS A 821 17.84 0.93 4.14
C HIS A 821 18.02 2.14 3.22
N GLU A 822 17.03 3.04 3.22
CA GLU A 822 16.94 4.18 2.29
C GLU A 822 18.23 5.02 2.22
N LYS A 823 18.95 5.16 3.32
CA LYS A 823 20.22 5.91 3.38
C LYS A 823 21.31 5.34 2.45
N ALA A 824 21.25 4.05 2.12
CA ALA A 824 22.22 3.38 1.25
C ALA A 824 21.74 3.24 -0.21
N PHE A 825 20.54 3.69 -0.57
CA PHE A 825 19.99 3.49 -1.92
C PHE A 825 20.86 4.14 -3.00
N GLU A 826 21.33 5.37 -2.75
CA GLU A 826 22.27 6.06 -3.64
C GLU A 826 23.55 5.25 -3.83
N ALA A 827 24.10 4.73 -2.73
CA ALA A 827 25.29 3.90 -2.76
C ALA A 827 25.05 2.58 -3.52
N TYR A 828 23.90 1.93 -3.35
CA TYR A 828 23.53 0.72 -4.09
C TYR A 828 23.45 0.97 -5.60
N ARG A 829 22.87 2.11 -5.99
CA ARG A 829 22.81 2.55 -7.40
C ARG A 829 24.20 2.81 -7.96
N GLU A 830 25.05 3.54 -7.23
CA GLU A 830 26.44 3.77 -7.63
C GLU A 830 27.22 2.45 -7.79
N LEU A 831 27.02 1.49 -6.87
CA LEU A 831 27.64 0.17 -6.95
C LEU A 831 27.23 -0.59 -8.21
N ILE A 832 25.93 -0.72 -8.49
CA ILE A 832 25.49 -1.43 -9.70
C ILE A 832 25.85 -0.69 -10.99
N GLU A 833 25.92 0.65 -10.96
CA GLU A 833 26.25 1.48 -12.13
C GLU A 833 27.75 1.58 -12.42
N THR A 834 28.57 1.81 -11.40
CA THR A 834 29.99 2.15 -11.53
C THR A 834 30.94 1.11 -10.95
N GLY A 835 30.47 0.24 -10.04
CA GLY A 835 31.26 -0.82 -9.43
C GLY A 835 31.94 -0.39 -8.15
N ASP A 836 31.76 0.87 -7.78
CA ASP A 836 32.32 1.48 -6.59
C ASP A 836 31.36 2.53 -6.04
N THR A 837 31.59 2.98 -4.81
CA THR A 837 30.89 4.12 -4.21
C THR A 837 31.77 4.73 -3.13
N ARG A 838 31.68 6.05 -3.00
CA ARG A 838 32.27 6.82 -1.89
C ARG A 838 31.21 7.39 -0.95
N HIS A 839 29.96 6.99 -1.12
CA HIS A 839 28.84 7.47 -0.34
C HIS A 839 29.00 7.04 1.12
N SER A 840 28.85 7.98 2.06
CA SER A 840 29.13 7.75 3.49
C SER A 840 28.25 6.71 4.18
N ALA A 841 27.12 6.36 3.56
CA ALA A 841 26.26 5.27 4.04
C ALA A 841 26.91 3.88 3.92
N LEU A 842 27.92 3.72 3.06
CA LEU A 842 28.67 2.48 2.89
C LEU A 842 30.16 2.70 3.18
N SER A 843 30.75 1.81 3.98
CA SER A 843 32.18 1.84 4.31
C SER A 843 32.91 0.66 3.69
N ARG A 844 34.13 0.86 3.21
CA ARG A 844 35.04 -0.26 2.85
C ARG A 844 35.79 -0.85 4.06
N VAL A 845 35.76 -0.14 5.18
CA VAL A 845 36.39 -0.57 6.43
C VAL A 845 35.31 -1.17 7.34
N PRO A 846 35.50 -2.39 7.86
CA PRO A 846 34.54 -3.00 8.78
C PRO A 846 34.39 -2.17 10.06
N PRO A 847 33.16 -1.96 10.56
CA PRO A 847 32.92 -1.35 11.86
C PRO A 847 33.66 -2.09 12.98
N GLY A 848 34.32 -1.37 13.89
CA GLY A 848 34.90 -1.95 15.10
C GLY A 848 36.26 -2.63 14.96
N ALA A 849 37.07 -2.29 13.94
CA ALA A 849 38.40 -2.89 13.64
C ALA A 849 39.50 -2.73 14.72
N ARG A 850 39.28 -3.25 15.94
CA ARG A 850 40.28 -3.48 16.98
C ARG A 850 40.08 -4.88 17.59
N GLY A 851 40.58 -5.92 16.89
CA GLY A 851 40.58 -7.33 17.32
C GLY A 851 39.46 -8.19 16.73
N GLU A 852 39.66 -9.52 16.69
CA GLU A 852 38.57 -10.47 16.38
C GLU A 852 37.49 -10.41 17.46
N SER A 853 36.23 -10.33 17.05
CA SER A 853 35.11 -10.35 18.00
C SER A 853 35.07 -11.66 18.79
N ALA A 854 35.05 -11.57 20.12
CA ALA A 854 34.95 -12.74 20.98
C ALA A 854 33.62 -13.48 20.75
N LEU A 855 33.69 -14.81 20.60
CA LEU A 855 32.51 -15.66 20.52
C LEU A 855 31.81 -15.71 21.88
N VAL A 856 30.56 -15.25 21.94
CA VAL A 856 29.74 -15.24 23.15
C VAL A 856 28.62 -16.25 23.02
N PHE A 857 28.63 -17.28 23.87
CA PHE A 857 27.52 -18.22 23.99
C PHE A 857 26.47 -17.69 24.95
N GLN A 858 25.20 -17.79 24.56
CA GLN A 858 24.07 -17.46 25.41
C GLN A 858 23.08 -18.63 25.47
N PRO A 859 22.61 -19.02 26.66
CA PRO A 859 21.55 -20.01 26.79
C PRO A 859 20.24 -19.44 26.23
N ARG A 860 19.48 -20.28 25.53
CA ARG A 860 18.20 -19.90 24.89
C ARG A 860 17.11 -20.84 25.37
N SER A 861 16.24 -20.38 26.26
CA SER A 861 15.05 -21.12 26.75
C SER A 861 13.85 -21.03 25.79
N LEU A 862 12.90 -21.96 25.89
CA LEU A 862 11.55 -21.87 25.26
C LEU A 862 10.55 -21.11 26.16
N GLU A 863 10.99 -20.63 27.33
CA GLU A 863 10.19 -19.80 28.22
C GLU A 863 10.28 -18.32 27.81
N GLY A 864 9.16 -17.76 27.34
CA GLY A 864 9.09 -16.38 26.86
C GLY A 864 8.63 -15.39 27.94
N ASN A 865 9.41 -14.33 28.17
CA ASN A 865 9.00 -13.18 29.00
C ASN A 865 7.80 -12.41 28.40
N SER A 866 6.91 -11.96 29.28
CA SER A 866 5.60 -11.31 29.07
C SER A 866 5.63 -10.06 28.18
N LEU A 867 5.01 -10.14 26.98
CA LEU A 867 4.33 -9.11 26.17
C LEU A 867 3.97 -9.69 24.77
N TYR A 868 2.78 -9.38 24.23
CA TYR A 868 2.32 -9.79 22.90
C TYR A 868 2.92 -8.90 21.78
N PRO A 869 3.42 -9.46 20.66
CA PRO A 869 4.03 -8.67 19.58
C PRO A 869 2.99 -8.13 18.60
N SER A 870 3.29 -6.98 17.98
CA SER A 870 2.54 -6.40 16.86
C SER A 870 2.83 -7.11 15.53
N VAL A 871 1.93 -6.99 14.54
CA VAL A 871 2.13 -7.53 13.18
C VAL A 871 3.44 -7.03 12.56
N ASP A 872 3.77 -5.75 12.81
CA ASP A 872 4.99 -5.16 12.31
C ASP A 872 6.26 -5.76 12.94
N GLU A 873 6.19 -6.19 14.19
CA GLU A 873 7.28 -6.89 14.87
C GLU A 873 7.43 -8.33 14.37
N VAL A 874 6.33 -9.01 14.03
CA VAL A 874 6.36 -10.35 13.44
C VAL A 874 6.97 -10.31 12.04
N ILE A 875 6.56 -9.35 11.19
CA ILE A 875 7.12 -9.17 9.84
C ILE A 875 8.60 -8.78 9.89
N ALA A 876 8.98 -7.88 10.80
CA ALA A 876 10.38 -7.53 11.03
C ALA A 876 11.19 -8.78 11.39
N ALA A 877 10.73 -9.54 12.38
CA ALA A 877 11.46 -10.73 12.82
C ALA A 877 11.55 -11.81 11.72
N ALA A 878 10.48 -12.03 10.94
CA ALA A 878 10.42 -12.98 9.83
C ALA A 878 11.49 -12.71 8.76
N THR A 879 11.77 -11.44 8.51
CA THR A 879 12.74 -11.01 7.50
C THR A 879 14.13 -10.72 8.09
N GLY A 880 14.28 -10.75 9.42
CA GLY A 880 15.52 -10.37 10.12
C GLY A 880 15.72 -8.84 10.26
N GLY A 881 14.64 -8.06 10.21
CA GLY A 881 14.61 -6.59 10.37
C GLY A 881 14.49 -6.11 11.83
N ALA A 882 14.72 -4.81 12.05
CA ALA A 882 14.72 -4.21 13.39
C ALA A 882 13.30 -3.88 13.91
N ARG A 883 13.11 -3.90 15.23
CA ARG A 883 11.88 -3.44 15.88
C ARG A 883 11.82 -1.90 15.89
N ARG A 884 10.72 -1.30 15.41
CA ARG A 884 10.51 0.15 15.50
C ARG A 884 10.24 0.56 16.96
N GLY A 885 11.00 1.52 17.49
CA GLY A 885 10.71 2.17 18.77
C GLY A 885 11.72 1.97 19.90
N ARG A 886 12.80 1.20 19.72
CA ARG A 886 13.89 1.10 20.70
C ARG A 886 15.22 1.42 20.02
N ARG A 887 15.86 2.54 20.40
CA ARG A 887 17.30 2.73 20.11
C ARG A 887 18.04 1.52 20.69
N PRO A 888 19.02 0.93 20.00
CA PRO A 888 19.89 -0.07 20.61
C PRO A 888 20.67 0.61 21.72
N THR A 889 20.23 0.43 22.96
CA THR A 889 21.06 0.71 24.13
C THR A 889 22.11 -0.39 24.17
N ALA A 890 23.34 -0.06 23.79
CA ALA A 890 24.50 -0.88 24.09
C ALA A 890 24.53 -1.10 25.60
N LYS A 891 24.11 -2.28 26.07
CA LYS A 891 24.41 -2.70 27.43
C LYS A 891 25.86 -3.17 27.42
N THR A 892 26.75 -2.28 27.82
CA THR A 892 28.11 -2.65 28.21
C THR A 892 27.99 -3.33 29.57
N GLU A 893 27.77 -4.64 29.60
CA GLU A 893 28.10 -5.41 30.79
C GLU A 893 29.62 -5.62 30.80
N ALA A 894 30.25 -5.22 31.91
CA ALA A 894 31.67 -5.39 32.10
C ALA A 894 32.02 -6.90 32.08
N PRO A 895 33.13 -7.30 31.45
CA PRO A 895 33.58 -8.69 31.51
C PRO A 895 33.83 -9.06 32.96
N ALA A 896 33.29 -10.22 33.37
CA ALA A 896 33.61 -10.81 34.66
C ALA A 896 35.13 -11.02 34.75
N SER A 897 35.72 -10.54 35.85
CA SER A 897 37.12 -10.77 36.18
C SER A 897 37.39 -12.27 36.33
N ILE A 898 38.49 -12.70 35.72
CA ILE A 898 39.07 -14.05 35.58
C ILE A 898 38.85 -14.95 36.81
#